data_AF-A0AA35LFJ3-F1
#
_entry.id   AF-A0AA35LFJ3-F1
#
_cell.length_a   1.000
_cell.length_b   1.000
_cell.length_c   1.000
_cell.angle_alpha   90.00
_cell.angle_beta   90.00
_cell.angle_gamma   90.00
#
_symmetry.space_group_name_H-M   'P 1'
#
loop_
_entity.id
_entity.type
_entity.pdbx_description
1 polymer ?
#
loop_
_entity_poly.entity_id
_entity_poly.type
_entity_poly.pdbx_seq_one_letter_code
_entity_poly.pdbx_strand_id
1 'polypeptide(L)'
;MLPPVPKKPPKFEAIVMTFFITIIRKGFLLTLGLAGFLILSYTLYRRVFKITLFGDHMQEPGDFLGALETNEDFCLRFTGNRICQTENAAQCRTRVQRWKKEQEVKEILMKLDQIMPSISFTDIMTTTSARNSKATILNQKGSYCIGDSLIVRLDLYNHLGKRKEYGGDFLRARIYSSSLRAGASGRITDYKNGTYLVNFTLFWEGDVRVSILLIHPSEGVSALWAARKKGYDKIAFTGTFLNGTSRVCTKCGFVIERNAELCEYLDERDQEAFYCVKPKNVPCEAFVLLTTDNKPITYLTSLEQSLFRRDNIGIEIPQSFGEIRVLSCNRSTTMMARDKCTIGMNLPVPSGYALQEVWHPQFCSVSDFSTLDRIQECLKKKKIYLMGDSTLRQWIYYLTEKVATLKLFDRHSAGPFKTHIALDLERSTFIQWKRHGNPFVSRKLFSVKDGNYITNEIDRLAGDKDTVIAITLGQHFRPFPMDLFVRRLLNIRRAIHRLLLRSPETRVIIRTENTREMDTDMERLGDVNGYPQNLAIMDIFQGSKMAPSQKCTVRMSSAFPIGFVWKDQWHPVFCRTSSMGTADEINTCLGKKRVYFMGDSTVRQWLEHLENTVDTLKPFDTYGTGKLRNLLSIDTARNIQVQWKKHGHPIITVHEYTTKDHSYVAREIDNMAGDGDTVVVISLGQHFRPFPIKLFIQRMINIRGAILCLLLRSPDTKVIIKAENTREIDIDQERFGDFHGYAQYLALRDIFRDLKVGFVDAWDMTVAYGTSSVHPADHVVVTLN
;
A
#
# COMPACT_ATOMS: atom_id res chain seq x y z
N MET A 1 62.26 -27.57 61.22
CA MET A 1 62.58 -27.06 62.57
C MET A 1 61.40 -26.24 63.10
N LEU A 2 61.41 -25.99 64.40
CA LEU A 2 60.58 -25.09 65.23
C LEU A 2 60.21 -23.70 64.60
N PRO A 3 59.25 -22.92 65.16
CA PRO A 3 58.00 -23.30 65.85
C PRO A 3 56.75 -22.47 65.38
N PRO A 4 55.94 -21.69 66.17
CA PRO A 4 54.48 -21.62 65.92
C PRO A 4 53.90 -20.23 65.55
N VAL A 5 52.57 -20.20 65.31
CA VAL A 5 51.76 -18.97 65.16
C VAL A 5 51.18 -18.50 66.51
N PRO A 6 51.46 -17.25 66.97
CA PRO A 6 50.73 -16.59 68.06
C PRO A 6 49.50 -15.80 67.55
N LYS A 7 48.63 -15.34 68.46
CA LYS A 7 47.29 -14.78 68.16
C LYS A 7 47.18 -13.25 68.34
N LYS A 8 46.29 -12.62 67.54
CA LYS A 8 45.69 -11.25 67.72
C LYS A 8 46.68 -10.08 67.53
N PRO A 9 46.25 -8.80 67.37
CA PRO A 9 44.90 -8.19 67.54
C PRO A 9 44.46 -7.43 66.25
N PRO A 10 43.67 -6.31 66.23
CA PRO A 10 42.73 -5.73 67.20
C PRO A 10 41.32 -5.44 66.63
N LYS A 11 40.49 -4.75 67.43
CA LYS A 11 39.16 -4.20 67.11
C LYS A 11 39.24 -3.22 65.92
N PHE A 12 38.44 -3.40 64.86
CA PHE A 12 38.24 -2.36 63.82
C PHE A 12 36.84 -2.32 63.18
N GLU A 13 36.13 -3.45 63.11
CA GLU A 13 34.88 -3.59 62.32
C GLU A 13 33.71 -2.73 62.84
N ALA A 14 33.58 -2.55 64.16
CA ALA A 14 32.46 -1.84 64.77
C ALA A 14 32.35 -0.35 64.35
N ILE A 15 33.48 0.32 64.10
CA ILE A 15 33.49 1.74 63.71
C ILE A 15 33.09 1.87 62.24
N VAL A 16 33.63 1.01 61.37
CA VAL A 16 33.32 1.02 59.93
C VAL A 16 31.83 0.75 59.69
N MET A 17 31.25 -0.25 60.37
CA MET A 17 29.83 -0.60 60.19
C MET A 17 28.89 0.54 60.63
N THR A 18 29.23 1.24 61.72
CA THR A 18 28.46 2.40 62.22
C THR A 18 28.52 3.58 61.24
N PHE A 19 29.67 3.81 60.61
CA PHE A 19 29.85 4.87 59.60
C PHE A 19 29.02 4.58 58.32
N PHE A 20 29.08 3.33 57.83
CA PHE A 20 28.27 2.90 56.67
C PHE A 20 26.76 3.00 56.94
N ILE A 21 26.27 2.53 58.10
CA ILE A 21 24.85 2.65 58.48
C ILE A 21 24.40 4.12 58.52
N THR A 22 25.28 5.04 58.96
CA THR A 22 24.98 6.48 59.00
C THR A 22 24.92 7.11 57.61
N ILE A 23 25.82 6.71 56.70
CA ILE A 23 25.81 7.16 55.29
C ILE A 23 24.57 6.60 54.56
N ILE A 24 24.26 5.31 54.74
CA ILE A 24 23.08 4.66 54.15
C ILE A 24 21.79 5.31 54.68
N ARG A 25 21.68 5.59 55.99
CA ARG A 25 20.53 6.34 56.55
C ARG A 25 20.40 7.75 55.96
N LYS A 26 21.49 8.50 55.80
CA LYS A 26 21.45 9.82 55.15
C LYS A 26 21.04 9.72 53.67
N GLY A 27 21.56 8.75 52.93
CA GLY A 27 21.15 8.48 51.55
C GLY A 27 19.67 8.10 51.43
N PHE A 28 19.19 7.23 52.31
CA PHE A 28 17.78 6.77 52.33
C PHE A 28 16.81 7.87 52.78
N LEU A 29 17.22 8.76 53.68
CA LEU A 29 16.47 9.97 54.02
C LEU A 29 16.48 10.98 52.86
N LEU A 30 17.56 11.07 52.08
CA LEU A 30 17.61 11.93 50.90
C LEU A 30 16.74 11.39 49.75
N THR A 31 16.70 10.08 49.53
CA THR A 31 15.82 9.46 48.53
C THR A 31 14.35 9.46 48.98
N LEU A 32 14.05 9.28 50.27
CA LEU A 32 12.70 9.52 50.82
C LEU A 32 12.30 11.00 50.73
N GLY A 33 13.24 11.92 50.95
CA GLY A 33 13.02 13.36 50.78
C GLY A 33 12.71 13.72 49.32
N LEU A 34 13.49 13.20 48.37
CA LEU A 34 13.28 13.38 46.93
C LEU A 34 12.00 12.68 46.45
N ALA A 35 11.70 11.47 46.91
CA ALA A 35 10.44 10.79 46.64
C ALA A 35 9.26 11.56 47.24
N GLY A 36 9.40 12.09 48.44
CA GLY A 36 8.44 12.99 49.08
C GLY A 36 8.22 14.27 48.28
N PHE A 37 9.28 14.89 47.75
CA PHE A 37 9.21 16.08 46.89
C PHE A 37 8.62 15.76 45.50
N LEU A 38 8.87 14.57 44.95
CA LEU A 38 8.26 14.08 43.73
C LEU A 38 6.78 13.73 43.93
N ILE A 39 6.40 13.18 45.08
CA ILE A 39 5.01 12.92 45.44
C ILE A 39 4.26 14.22 45.76
N LEU A 40 4.88 15.19 46.46
CA LEU A 40 4.29 16.51 46.68
C LEU A 40 4.16 17.27 45.36
N SER A 41 5.21 17.36 44.53
CA SER A 41 5.11 18.04 43.23
C SER A 41 4.14 17.31 42.30
N TYR A 42 4.08 15.97 42.29
CA TYR A 42 3.08 15.22 41.52
C TYR A 42 1.65 15.40 42.04
N THR A 43 1.42 15.49 43.36
CA THR A 43 0.07 15.71 43.93
C THR A 43 -0.36 17.17 43.86
N LEU A 44 0.56 18.13 43.99
CA LEU A 44 0.31 19.55 43.77
C LEU A 44 0.05 19.79 42.27
N TYR A 45 0.87 19.23 41.37
CA TYR A 45 0.62 19.18 39.94
C TYR A 45 -0.74 18.54 39.66
N ARG A 46 -1.06 17.36 40.21
CA ARG A 46 -2.36 16.69 40.01
C ARG A 46 -3.56 17.42 40.63
N ARG A 47 -3.37 18.29 41.63
CA ARG A 47 -4.40 19.22 42.14
C ARG A 47 -4.57 20.43 41.23
N VAL A 48 -3.50 21.13 40.89
CA VAL A 48 -3.52 22.28 39.96
C VAL A 48 -4.05 21.83 38.60
N PHE A 49 -3.51 20.76 38.02
CA PHE A 49 -3.96 20.10 36.79
C PHE A 49 -5.36 19.43 36.91
N LYS A 50 -5.99 19.41 38.09
CA LYS A 50 -7.44 19.19 38.22
C LYS A 50 -8.20 20.52 38.12
N ILE A 51 -7.86 21.48 38.96
CA ILE A 51 -8.51 22.79 39.09
C ILE A 51 -8.48 23.55 37.76
N THR A 52 -7.29 23.69 37.15
CA THR A 52 -7.06 24.38 35.86
C THR A 52 -7.72 23.68 34.66
N LEU A 53 -8.26 22.47 34.81
CA LEU A 53 -8.77 21.67 33.69
C LEU A 53 -10.24 21.22 33.80
N PHE A 54 -10.88 21.33 34.97
CA PHE A 54 -12.21 20.75 35.20
C PHE A 54 -13.21 21.59 36.04
N GLY A 55 -12.79 22.71 36.66
CA GLY A 55 -13.69 23.75 37.20
C GLY A 55 -14.93 23.29 38.00
N ASP A 56 -14.71 22.67 39.17
CA ASP A 56 -15.64 22.40 40.28
C ASP A 56 -17.02 21.73 40.06
N HIS A 57 -17.50 21.54 38.82
CA HIS A 57 -18.76 20.84 38.55
C HIS A 57 -18.57 19.46 37.91
N MET A 58 -18.65 18.41 38.74
CA MET A 58 -19.61 17.29 38.66
C MET A 58 -19.16 16.12 39.57
N GLN A 59 -20.12 15.34 40.06
CA GLN A 59 -19.92 14.22 40.98
C GLN A 59 -20.27 12.86 40.32
N GLU A 60 -19.83 11.79 40.98
CA GLU A 60 -20.10 10.37 40.71
C GLU A 60 -19.36 9.71 39.51
N PRO A 61 -19.15 8.38 39.51
CA PRO A 61 -18.20 7.71 38.61
C PRO A 61 -18.83 6.65 37.66
N GLY A 62 -20.17 6.55 37.58
CA GLY A 62 -20.87 5.44 36.92
C GLY A 62 -20.73 5.36 35.39
N ASP A 63 -20.84 6.50 34.69
CA ASP A 63 -20.98 6.53 33.22
C ASP A 63 -19.69 6.23 32.43
N PHE A 64 -18.55 6.06 33.09
CA PHE A 64 -17.24 6.08 32.43
C PHE A 64 -16.97 4.87 31.50
N LEU A 65 -17.66 3.74 31.70
CA LEU A 65 -17.44 2.52 30.90
C LEU A 65 -18.30 2.46 29.64
N GLY A 66 -19.55 2.92 29.66
CA GLY A 66 -20.44 2.88 28.49
C GLY A 66 -20.04 3.87 27.38
N ALA A 67 -19.39 4.98 27.76
CA ALA A 67 -18.96 6.02 26.83
C ALA A 67 -17.66 5.71 26.06
N LEU A 68 -16.92 4.66 26.45
CA LEU A 68 -15.55 4.44 25.96
C LEU A 68 -15.47 3.60 24.66
N GLU A 69 -16.41 2.68 24.44
CA GLU A 69 -16.37 1.75 23.28
C GLU A 69 -17.00 2.30 22.00
N THR A 70 -17.82 3.36 22.09
CA THR A 70 -18.70 3.79 20.97
C THR A 70 -18.20 5.01 20.21
N ASN A 71 -17.10 5.66 20.62
CA ASN A 71 -16.82 7.03 20.14
C ASN A 71 -15.32 7.44 20.09
N GLU A 72 -14.59 6.99 19.05
CA GLU A 72 -13.23 7.49 18.78
C GLU A 72 -13.15 9.02 18.55
N ASP A 73 -14.25 9.66 18.09
CA ASP A 73 -14.31 11.12 17.91
C ASP A 73 -14.38 11.88 19.25
N PHE A 74 -14.92 11.26 20.32
CA PHE A 74 -14.94 11.84 21.66
C PHE A 74 -13.53 12.04 22.22
N CYS A 75 -12.66 11.02 22.07
CA CYS A 75 -11.25 11.08 22.46
C CYS A 75 -10.46 12.17 21.72
N LEU A 76 -10.82 12.44 20.46
CA LEU A 76 -10.23 13.53 19.66
C LEU A 76 -10.70 14.92 20.12
N ARG A 77 -11.99 15.07 20.47
CA ARG A 77 -12.54 16.33 20.99
C ARG A 77 -11.91 16.70 22.34
N PHE A 78 -11.83 15.77 23.29
CA PHE A 78 -11.42 16.08 24.66
C PHE A 78 -9.91 16.38 24.81
N THR A 79 -9.06 15.74 24.02
CA THR A 79 -7.61 16.02 24.03
C THR A 79 -7.25 17.23 23.15
N GLY A 80 -7.90 17.39 21.99
CA GLY A 80 -7.67 18.51 21.09
C GLY A 80 -8.01 19.87 21.73
N ASN A 81 -9.11 19.95 22.47
CA ASN A 81 -9.58 21.20 23.09
C ASN A 81 -8.77 21.65 24.32
N ARG A 82 -7.74 20.91 24.75
CA ARG A 82 -6.78 21.35 25.79
C ARG A 82 -5.46 21.86 25.22
N ILE A 83 -5.04 21.35 24.06
CA ILE A 83 -3.81 21.78 23.37
C ILE A 83 -4.09 22.99 22.44
N CYS A 84 -5.30 23.06 21.89
CA CYS A 84 -5.71 24.07 20.91
C CYS A 84 -6.72 25.08 21.48
N GLN A 85 -6.37 25.79 22.57
CA GLN A 85 -7.30 26.68 23.30
C GLN A 85 -7.39 28.13 22.78
N THR A 86 -6.55 28.54 21.83
CA THR A 86 -6.59 29.89 21.22
C THR A 86 -6.91 29.82 19.71
N GLU A 87 -7.07 30.98 19.08
CA GLU A 87 -7.65 31.17 17.74
C GLU A 87 -6.84 30.58 16.57
N ASN A 88 -6.81 29.25 16.44
CA ASN A 88 -6.86 28.53 15.15
C ASN A 88 -7.10 27.01 15.34
N ALA A 89 -8.08 26.65 16.17
CA ALA A 89 -8.30 25.27 16.61
C ALA A 89 -8.47 24.24 15.46
N ALA A 90 -9.04 24.63 14.32
CA ALA A 90 -9.16 23.74 13.14
C ALA A 90 -7.80 23.46 12.46
N GLN A 91 -6.94 24.47 12.32
CA GLN A 91 -5.59 24.33 11.78
C GLN A 91 -4.70 23.52 12.75
N CYS A 92 -4.86 23.76 14.06
CA CYS A 92 -4.21 23.01 15.14
C CYS A 92 -4.62 21.52 15.10
N ARG A 93 -5.93 21.20 15.09
CA ARG A 93 -6.43 19.82 14.94
C ARG A 93 -5.91 19.14 13.67
N THR A 94 -5.86 19.84 12.54
CA THR A 94 -5.32 19.32 11.27
C THR A 94 -3.81 19.02 11.37
N ARG A 95 -3.04 19.88 12.04
CA ARG A 95 -1.60 19.69 12.29
C ARG A 95 -1.34 18.48 13.20
N VAL A 96 -2.14 18.32 14.25
CA VAL A 96 -2.05 17.16 15.17
C VAL A 96 -2.43 15.85 14.46
N GLN A 97 -3.51 15.83 13.68
CA GLN A 97 -3.91 14.67 12.87
C GLN A 97 -2.81 14.26 11.86
N ARG A 98 -2.20 15.24 11.19
CA ARG A 98 -1.06 14.99 10.30
C ARG A 98 0.15 14.42 11.06
N TRP A 99 0.51 15.02 12.20
CA TRP A 99 1.64 14.57 13.01
C TRP A 99 1.45 13.13 13.53
N LYS A 100 0.25 12.77 14.00
CA LYS A 100 -0.08 11.39 14.40
C LYS A 100 0.16 10.38 13.28
N LYS A 101 -0.35 10.66 12.07
CA LYS A 101 -0.11 9.80 10.89
C LYS A 101 1.37 9.75 10.48
N GLU A 102 2.11 10.83 10.65
CA GLU A 102 3.55 10.85 10.38
C GLU A 102 4.36 10.05 11.44
N GLN A 103 3.88 9.92 12.68
CA GLN A 103 4.45 8.96 13.66
C GLN A 103 4.04 7.51 13.36
N GLU A 104 2.77 7.23 13.07
CA GLU A 104 2.28 5.88 12.70
C GLU A 104 3.09 5.30 11.51
N VAL A 105 3.32 6.12 10.47
CA VAL A 105 4.22 5.78 9.35
C VAL A 105 5.66 5.49 9.82
N LYS A 106 6.19 6.27 10.78
CA LYS A 106 7.55 6.11 11.31
C LYS A 106 7.67 4.85 12.17
N GLU A 107 6.68 4.54 12.99
CA GLU A 107 6.64 3.35 13.84
C GLU A 107 6.63 2.06 13.00
N ILE A 108 5.82 2.01 11.94
CA ILE A 108 5.80 0.85 11.02
C ILE A 108 7.11 0.74 10.24
N LEU A 109 7.71 1.86 9.82
CA LEU A 109 9.07 1.85 9.24
C LEU A 109 10.11 1.32 10.23
N MET A 110 10.07 1.76 11.50
CA MET A 110 10.98 1.29 12.55
C MET A 110 10.80 -0.20 12.84
N LYS A 111 9.56 -0.72 12.87
CA LYS A 111 9.31 -2.17 12.97
C LYS A 111 9.97 -2.92 11.81
N LEU A 112 9.82 -2.45 10.58
CA LEU A 112 10.46 -3.09 9.42
C LEU A 112 11.99 -3.01 9.50
N ASP A 113 12.56 -1.83 9.75
CA ASP A 113 14.01 -1.63 9.94
C ASP A 113 14.61 -2.47 11.09
N GLN A 114 13.82 -2.82 12.13
CA GLN A 114 14.25 -3.68 13.25
C GLN A 114 14.35 -5.17 12.92
N ILE A 115 13.57 -5.65 11.94
CA ILE A 115 13.55 -7.07 11.60
C ILE A 115 14.36 -7.35 10.33
N MET A 116 14.41 -6.41 9.38
CA MET A 116 15.27 -6.51 8.20
C MET A 116 16.75 -6.65 8.60
N PRO A 117 17.54 -7.50 7.91
CA PRO A 117 18.98 -7.54 8.11
C PRO A 117 19.65 -6.23 7.69
N SER A 118 20.79 -5.95 8.31
CA SER A 118 21.68 -4.82 8.00
C SER A 118 23.12 -5.34 7.88
N ILE A 119 23.34 -6.21 6.90
CA ILE A 119 24.58 -6.97 6.71
C ILE A 119 25.33 -6.44 5.47
N SER A 120 26.62 -6.19 5.64
CA SER A 120 27.55 -5.87 4.55
C SER A 120 28.46 -7.07 4.25
N PHE A 121 28.83 -7.25 2.99
CA PHE A 121 29.76 -8.29 2.54
C PHE A 121 30.78 -7.72 1.55
N THR A 122 31.94 -8.37 1.44
CA THR A 122 33.04 -7.98 0.55
C THR A 122 33.32 -8.99 -0.56
N ASP A 123 32.83 -10.22 -0.40
CA ASP A 123 32.99 -11.33 -1.34
C ASP A 123 31.71 -12.17 -1.35
N ILE A 124 31.17 -12.45 -2.54
CA ILE A 124 30.00 -13.29 -2.75
C ILE A 124 30.17 -14.68 -2.12
N MET A 125 31.39 -15.21 -2.04
CA MET A 125 31.65 -16.53 -1.46
C MET A 125 31.32 -16.62 0.04
N THR A 126 31.26 -15.48 0.72
CA THR A 126 30.85 -15.37 2.14
C THR A 126 29.32 -15.36 2.34
N THR A 127 28.56 -15.12 1.27
CA THR A 127 27.10 -15.04 1.29
C THR A 127 26.43 -16.41 1.26
N THR A 128 25.15 -16.48 1.62
CA THR A 128 24.44 -17.75 1.83
C THR A 128 24.25 -18.55 0.54
N SER A 129 24.73 -19.79 0.52
CA SER A 129 24.63 -20.74 -0.58
C SER A 129 23.57 -21.80 -0.28
N ALA A 130 22.49 -21.82 -1.07
CA ALA A 130 21.48 -22.87 -1.00
C ALA A 130 22.10 -24.26 -1.17
N ARG A 131 23.01 -24.41 -2.14
CA ARG A 131 23.64 -25.69 -2.54
C ARG A 131 24.51 -26.32 -1.45
N ASN A 132 25.04 -25.50 -0.54
CA ASN A 132 25.84 -25.96 0.61
C ASN A 132 24.99 -26.08 1.89
N SER A 133 23.79 -25.51 1.88
CA SER A 133 22.84 -25.54 3.00
C SER A 133 22.12 -26.88 3.08
N LYS A 134 21.51 -27.18 4.24
CA LYS A 134 20.93 -28.51 4.50
C LYS A 134 19.57 -28.41 5.18
N ALA A 135 18.62 -29.22 4.72
CA ALA A 135 17.32 -29.44 5.37
C ALA A 135 17.24 -30.85 5.98
N THR A 136 16.76 -30.93 7.22
CA THR A 136 16.64 -32.18 8.01
C THR A 136 15.31 -32.22 8.77
N ILE A 137 14.64 -33.37 8.86
CA ILE A 137 13.42 -33.51 9.68
C ILE A 137 13.81 -33.72 11.14
N LEU A 138 13.18 -32.98 12.05
CA LEU A 138 13.26 -33.23 13.49
C LEU A 138 12.23 -34.28 13.90
N ASN A 139 12.66 -35.25 14.71
CA ASN A 139 11.81 -36.32 15.26
C ASN A 139 11.03 -37.09 14.18
N GLN A 140 11.73 -37.53 13.13
CA GLN A 140 11.12 -38.21 11.99
C GLN A 140 10.39 -39.49 12.40
N LYS A 141 9.10 -39.59 12.06
CA LYS A 141 8.27 -40.79 12.22
C LYS A 141 8.25 -41.60 10.92
N GLY A 142 7.90 -42.88 11.00
CA GLY A 142 7.62 -43.71 9.82
C GLY A 142 6.29 -43.40 9.13
N SER A 143 5.33 -42.77 9.83
CA SER A 143 4.10 -42.19 9.29
C SER A 143 3.52 -41.16 10.25
N TYR A 144 2.57 -40.35 9.76
CA TYR A 144 1.93 -39.24 10.46
C TYR A 144 0.41 -39.30 10.28
N CYS A 145 -0.34 -38.55 11.10
CA CYS A 145 -1.79 -38.36 10.92
C CYS A 145 -2.10 -36.99 10.30
N ILE A 146 -3.26 -36.81 9.66
CA ILE A 146 -3.74 -35.47 9.33
C ILE A 146 -3.89 -34.67 10.63
N GLY A 147 -3.36 -33.44 10.63
CA GLY A 147 -3.26 -32.57 11.79
C GLY A 147 -1.98 -32.74 12.61
N ASP A 148 -1.08 -33.67 12.26
CA ASP A 148 0.29 -33.67 12.80
C ASP A 148 1.10 -32.48 12.29
N SER A 149 2.09 -32.07 13.07
CA SER A 149 3.12 -31.12 12.66
C SER A 149 4.42 -31.84 12.23
N LEU A 150 4.96 -31.44 11.08
CA LEU A 150 6.27 -31.84 10.58
C LEU A 150 7.22 -30.65 10.71
N ILE A 151 8.28 -30.79 11.50
CA ILE A 151 9.28 -29.73 11.71
C ILE A 151 10.56 -30.08 10.94
N VAL A 152 10.94 -29.22 10.00
CA VAL A 152 12.19 -29.30 9.24
C VAL A 152 13.15 -28.23 9.77
N ARG A 153 14.34 -28.65 10.21
CA ARG A 153 15.45 -27.77 10.56
C ARG A 153 16.30 -27.48 9.33
N LEU A 154 16.61 -26.20 9.15
CA LEU A 154 17.59 -25.70 8.18
C LEU A 154 18.85 -25.26 8.90
N ASP A 155 20.00 -25.76 8.45
CA ASP A 155 21.31 -25.19 8.76
C ASP A 155 21.85 -24.58 7.46
N LEU A 156 22.03 -23.25 7.45
CA LEU A 156 22.51 -22.52 6.28
C LEU A 156 24.03 -22.32 6.32
N TYR A 157 24.62 -22.39 5.13
CA TYR A 157 26.06 -22.32 4.91
C TYR A 157 26.37 -21.34 3.77
N ASN A 158 27.57 -20.77 3.75
CA ASN A 158 28.05 -19.94 2.64
C ASN A 158 28.65 -20.79 1.50
N HIS A 159 29.05 -20.17 0.38
CA HIS A 159 29.64 -20.88 -0.76
C HIS A 159 30.98 -21.57 -0.41
N LEU A 160 31.67 -21.14 0.64
CA LEU A 160 32.89 -21.80 1.18
C LEU A 160 32.59 -22.99 2.12
N GLY A 161 31.32 -23.30 2.39
CA GLY A 161 30.93 -24.37 3.30
C GLY A 161 31.10 -24.04 4.79
N LYS A 162 31.32 -22.77 5.15
CA LYS A 162 31.21 -22.29 6.54
C LYS A 162 29.74 -22.07 6.88
N ARG A 163 29.30 -22.54 8.05
CA ARG A 163 27.95 -22.30 8.58
C ARG A 163 27.73 -20.78 8.80
N LYS A 164 26.54 -20.28 8.50
CA LYS A 164 26.17 -18.87 8.75
C LYS A 164 26.09 -18.60 10.26
N GLU A 165 26.44 -17.38 10.64
CA GLU A 165 26.49 -16.90 12.04
C GLU A 165 25.37 -15.87 12.35
N TYR A 166 24.58 -15.51 11.33
CA TYR A 166 23.46 -14.58 11.37
C TYR A 166 22.30 -15.11 10.53
N GLY A 167 21.12 -14.49 10.65
CA GLY A 167 19.93 -14.80 9.86
C GLY A 167 19.50 -13.66 8.92
N GLY A 168 18.21 -13.57 8.64
CA GLY A 168 17.63 -12.63 7.68
C GLY A 168 17.61 -13.11 6.22
N ASP A 169 17.92 -14.38 5.96
CA ASP A 169 17.82 -14.99 4.63
C ASP A 169 16.35 -15.17 4.21
N PHE A 170 16.12 -15.09 2.91
CA PHE A 170 14.80 -14.88 2.33
C PHE A 170 14.28 -16.20 1.75
N LEU A 171 13.61 -16.99 2.60
CA LEU A 171 13.29 -18.41 2.37
C LEU A 171 11.80 -18.66 2.02
N ARG A 172 11.51 -19.43 0.96
CA ARG A 172 10.17 -20.00 0.74
C ARG A 172 10.18 -21.43 1.24
N ALA A 173 9.13 -21.85 1.93
CA ALA A 173 8.90 -23.26 2.22
C ALA A 173 7.46 -23.70 1.93
N ARG A 174 7.30 -24.87 1.31
CA ARG A 174 6.00 -25.54 1.17
C ARG A 174 6.12 -27.07 1.32
N ILE A 175 5.02 -27.72 1.67
CA ILE A 175 4.77 -29.13 1.38
C ILE A 175 3.83 -29.27 0.17
N TYR A 176 3.90 -30.38 -0.55
CA TYR A 176 3.03 -30.68 -1.69
C TYR A 176 2.95 -32.18 -2.04
N SER A 177 1.89 -32.56 -2.74
CA SER A 177 1.72 -33.89 -3.36
C SER A 177 1.17 -33.72 -4.78
N SER A 178 2.01 -33.91 -5.80
CA SER A 178 1.66 -33.62 -7.20
C SER A 178 0.51 -34.48 -7.73
N SER A 179 0.47 -35.76 -7.37
CA SER A 179 -0.59 -36.72 -7.73
C SER A 179 -1.96 -36.34 -7.17
N LEU A 180 -1.99 -35.63 -6.04
CA LEU A 180 -3.20 -35.22 -5.31
C LEU A 180 -3.52 -33.73 -5.54
N ARG A 181 -2.69 -33.03 -6.33
CA ARG A 181 -2.69 -31.57 -6.54
C ARG A 181 -2.90 -30.81 -5.23
N ALA A 182 -2.08 -31.15 -4.24
CA ALA A 182 -2.18 -30.68 -2.88
C ALA A 182 -0.93 -29.91 -2.46
N GLY A 183 -1.07 -28.96 -1.52
CA GLY A 183 0.04 -28.13 -1.06
C GLY A 183 -0.29 -27.23 0.12
N ALA A 184 0.70 -26.89 0.95
CA ALA A 184 0.58 -25.94 2.05
C ALA A 184 1.91 -25.25 2.33
N SER A 185 1.89 -24.00 2.80
CA SER A 185 3.09 -23.27 3.21
C SER A 185 3.69 -23.80 4.53
N GLY A 186 4.97 -23.54 4.75
CA GLY A 186 5.66 -23.84 6.02
C GLY A 186 5.95 -22.58 6.83
N ARG A 187 5.67 -22.60 8.14
CA ARG A 187 5.98 -21.48 9.02
C ARG A 187 7.48 -21.45 9.31
N ILE A 188 8.18 -20.45 8.79
CA ILE A 188 9.61 -20.26 8.98
C ILE A 188 9.88 -19.41 10.24
N THR A 189 10.79 -19.89 11.09
CA THR A 189 11.31 -19.19 12.28
C THR A 189 12.82 -19.06 12.14
N ASP A 190 13.31 -17.82 12.03
CA ASP A 190 14.74 -17.47 12.02
C ASP A 190 15.30 -17.36 13.44
N TYR A 191 16.37 -18.11 13.74
CA TYR A 191 17.08 -18.05 15.03
C TYR A 191 18.23 -17.02 15.04
N LYS A 192 18.36 -16.23 13.96
CA LYS A 192 19.35 -15.16 13.75
C LYS A 192 20.80 -15.62 13.89
N ASN A 193 21.07 -16.89 13.60
CA ASN A 193 22.35 -17.56 13.82
C ASN A 193 22.66 -18.65 12.76
N GLY A 194 22.17 -18.46 11.52
CA GLY A 194 22.26 -19.45 10.44
C GLY A 194 21.35 -20.68 10.59
N THR A 195 20.54 -20.76 11.65
CA THR A 195 19.53 -21.82 11.84
C THR A 195 18.13 -21.27 11.59
N TYR A 196 17.31 -22.06 10.90
CA TYR A 196 15.88 -21.81 10.80
C TYR A 196 15.11 -23.08 11.13
N LEU A 197 13.91 -22.96 11.69
CA LEU A 197 12.94 -24.06 11.75
C LEU A 197 11.77 -23.74 10.82
N VAL A 198 11.31 -24.75 10.09
CA VAL A 198 10.12 -24.70 9.25
C VAL A 198 9.10 -25.67 9.81
N ASN A 199 7.95 -25.18 10.26
CA ASN A 199 6.86 -26.01 10.77
C ASN A 199 5.73 -26.11 9.73
N PHE A 200 5.49 -27.31 9.21
CA PHE A 200 4.36 -27.65 8.36
C PHE A 200 3.29 -28.36 9.18
N THR A 201 2.02 -28.14 8.86
CA THR A 201 0.94 -29.04 9.31
C THR A 201 0.54 -29.95 8.16
N LEU A 202 0.36 -31.24 8.44
CA LEU A 202 0.06 -32.26 7.43
C LEU A 202 -1.46 -32.36 7.26
N PHE A 203 -1.98 -31.96 6.10
CA PHE A 203 -3.42 -31.69 5.93
C PHE A 203 -4.20 -32.74 5.13
N TRP A 204 -3.51 -33.64 4.44
CA TRP A 204 -4.12 -34.67 3.59
C TRP A 204 -3.41 -36.01 3.73
N GLU A 205 -4.09 -37.08 3.33
CA GLU A 205 -3.60 -38.46 3.34
C GLU A 205 -2.80 -38.79 2.07
N GLY A 206 -1.81 -39.68 2.18
CA GLY A 206 -0.89 -40.06 1.10
C GLY A 206 0.54 -39.55 1.34
N ASP A 207 1.33 -39.53 0.27
CA ASP A 207 2.76 -39.23 0.32
C ASP A 207 3.06 -37.77 -0.03
N VAL A 208 3.77 -37.08 0.87
CA VAL A 208 4.00 -35.63 0.88
C VAL A 208 5.48 -35.31 0.67
N ARG A 209 5.78 -34.37 -0.23
CA ARG A 209 7.13 -33.81 -0.44
C ARG A 209 7.26 -32.44 0.18
N VAL A 210 8.47 -32.07 0.58
CA VAL A 210 8.86 -30.72 1.01
C VAL A 210 9.58 -30.01 -0.15
N SER A 211 9.48 -28.69 -0.23
CA SER A 211 10.33 -27.83 -1.08
C SER A 211 10.67 -26.55 -0.30
N ILE A 212 11.94 -26.17 -0.31
CA ILE A 212 12.49 -25.03 0.42
C ILE A 212 13.49 -24.28 -0.48
N LEU A 213 13.12 -23.08 -0.91
CA LEU A 213 13.93 -22.22 -1.79
C LEU A 213 14.60 -21.09 -1.00
N LEU A 214 15.89 -20.87 -1.23
CA LEU A 214 16.57 -19.62 -0.89
C LEU A 214 16.36 -18.62 -2.03
N ILE A 215 15.45 -17.66 -1.88
CA ILE A 215 15.20 -16.63 -2.90
C ILE A 215 16.33 -15.59 -2.88
N HIS A 216 16.67 -15.03 -1.72
CA HIS A 216 17.82 -14.14 -1.56
C HIS A 216 18.62 -14.48 -0.30
N PRO A 217 19.95 -14.40 -0.34
CA PRO A 217 20.77 -14.40 0.87
C PRO A 217 20.52 -13.11 1.68
N SER A 218 20.73 -13.16 2.99
CA SER A 218 20.52 -12.05 3.95
C SER A 218 21.21 -10.72 3.57
N GLU A 219 22.31 -10.81 2.83
CA GLU A 219 23.10 -9.73 2.27
C GLU A 219 22.37 -9.05 1.11
N GLY A 220 21.72 -9.83 0.25
CA GLY A 220 20.88 -9.31 -0.83
C GLY A 220 19.63 -8.62 -0.30
N VAL A 221 19.03 -9.17 0.76
CA VAL A 221 17.93 -8.52 1.50
C VAL A 221 18.36 -7.16 2.05
N SER A 222 19.55 -7.10 2.66
CA SER A 222 20.14 -5.86 3.19
C SER A 222 20.36 -4.82 2.08
N ALA A 223 20.90 -5.24 0.94
CA ALA A 223 21.18 -4.38 -0.22
C ALA A 223 19.89 -3.81 -0.84
N LEU A 224 18.87 -4.65 -1.09
CA LEU A 224 17.57 -4.21 -1.63
C LEU A 224 16.85 -3.24 -0.69
N TRP A 225 16.95 -3.47 0.63
CA TRP A 225 16.38 -2.58 1.64
C TRP A 225 17.08 -1.21 1.66
N ALA A 226 18.41 -1.19 1.48
CA ALA A 226 19.18 0.05 1.38
C ALA A 226 18.93 0.81 0.07
N ALA A 227 18.82 0.10 -1.07
CA ALA A 227 18.54 0.70 -2.37
C ALA A 227 17.16 1.38 -2.43
N ARG A 228 16.12 0.73 -1.88
CA ARG A 228 14.74 1.27 -1.83
C ARG A 228 14.59 2.61 -1.08
N LYS A 229 15.63 3.04 -0.35
CA LYS A 229 15.66 4.26 0.46
C LYS A 229 16.40 5.46 -0.19
N LYS A 230 16.93 5.34 -1.43
CA LYS A 230 17.83 6.35 -2.05
C LYS A 230 17.24 7.05 -3.32
N GLY A 231 17.54 8.35 -3.45
CA GLY A 231 17.71 9.06 -4.75
C GLY A 231 16.53 9.80 -5.39
N TYR A 232 16.82 10.92 -6.07
CA TYR A 232 15.87 11.76 -6.84
C TYR A 232 16.16 11.72 -8.37
N ASP A 233 17.28 11.12 -8.78
CA ASP A 233 18.03 11.47 -9.99
C ASP A 233 17.56 10.82 -11.30
N LYS A 234 16.50 10.00 -11.24
CA LYS A 234 15.99 9.18 -12.35
C LYS A 234 15.50 9.98 -13.56
N ILE A 235 15.32 11.29 -13.40
CA ILE A 235 14.99 12.25 -14.47
C ILE A 235 16.05 13.37 -14.52
N ALA A 236 16.51 13.70 -15.72
CA ALA A 236 17.19 14.95 -16.02
C ALA A 236 16.17 16.03 -16.39
N PHE A 237 16.36 17.26 -15.91
CA PHE A 237 15.63 18.45 -16.36
C PHE A 237 16.61 19.43 -17.01
N THR A 238 16.27 19.95 -18.18
CA THR A 238 17.04 20.96 -18.91
C THR A 238 16.18 22.18 -19.17
N GLY A 239 16.50 23.28 -18.50
CA GLY A 239 15.81 24.57 -18.66
C GLY A 239 16.47 25.44 -19.71
N THR A 240 15.67 26.25 -20.42
CA THR A 240 16.13 27.19 -21.46
C THR A 240 15.73 28.61 -21.12
N PHE A 241 16.70 29.51 -21.22
CA PHE A 241 16.60 30.95 -20.96
C PHE A 241 16.84 31.73 -22.26
N LEU A 242 16.25 32.93 -22.39
CA LEU A 242 16.55 33.85 -23.48
C LEU A 242 17.73 34.77 -23.13
N ASN A 243 18.56 35.08 -24.13
CA ASN A 243 19.55 36.14 -24.07
C ASN A 243 19.56 36.89 -25.41
N GLY A 244 18.78 37.99 -25.48
CA GLY A 244 18.43 38.62 -26.76
C GLY A 244 17.71 37.63 -27.69
N THR A 245 18.26 37.43 -28.88
CA THR A 245 17.80 36.42 -29.85
C THR A 245 18.28 34.99 -29.54
N SER A 246 19.29 34.84 -28.68
CA SER A 246 19.92 33.55 -28.36
C SER A 246 19.19 32.79 -27.26
N ARG A 247 19.43 31.47 -27.19
CA ARG A 247 18.91 30.56 -26.16
C ARG A 247 20.05 29.91 -25.39
N VAL A 248 19.96 29.91 -24.07
CA VAL A 248 20.96 29.30 -23.16
C VAL A 248 20.31 28.19 -22.36
N CYS A 249 20.91 27.00 -22.33
CA CYS A 249 20.37 25.81 -21.65
C CYS A 249 21.18 25.45 -20.39
N THR A 250 20.51 24.92 -19.36
CA THR A 250 21.11 24.64 -18.04
C THR A 250 20.43 23.47 -17.30
N LYS A 251 21.10 22.89 -16.30
CA LYS A 251 20.59 21.80 -15.43
C LYS A 251 19.57 22.36 -14.43
N CYS A 252 18.44 21.66 -14.28
CA CYS A 252 17.39 21.97 -13.30
C CYS A 252 17.00 20.75 -12.46
N GLY A 253 16.18 20.93 -11.42
CA GLY A 253 15.69 19.85 -10.56
C GLY A 253 15.07 20.29 -9.23
N PHE A 254 14.66 19.33 -8.40
CA PHE A 254 14.18 19.55 -7.02
C PHE A 254 15.30 19.53 -5.98
N VAL A 255 16.43 18.90 -6.33
CA VAL A 255 17.67 18.90 -5.57
C VAL A 255 18.79 19.17 -6.58
N ILE A 256 19.66 20.13 -6.29
CA ILE A 256 20.85 20.44 -7.08
C ILE A 256 22.03 20.61 -6.10
N GLU A 257 23.22 20.18 -6.51
CA GLU A 257 24.45 20.36 -5.74
C GLU A 257 24.76 21.85 -5.51
N ARG A 258 25.19 22.20 -4.30
CA ARG A 258 25.24 23.61 -3.80
C ARG A 258 26.40 24.46 -4.34
N ASN A 259 27.20 23.94 -5.27
CA ASN A 259 28.45 24.56 -5.71
C ASN A 259 28.29 25.53 -6.90
N ALA A 260 27.05 25.93 -7.23
CA ALA A 260 26.75 26.85 -8.31
C ALA A 260 25.65 27.84 -7.88
N GLU A 261 25.66 29.05 -8.45
CA GLU A 261 24.59 30.01 -8.28
C GLU A 261 23.29 29.46 -8.90
N LEU A 262 22.18 29.52 -8.17
CA LEU A 262 20.90 28.94 -8.59
C LEU A 262 19.83 30.02 -8.79
N CYS A 263 19.00 29.84 -9.81
CA CYS A 263 17.67 30.44 -9.86
C CYS A 263 16.71 29.54 -9.08
N GLU A 264 16.08 30.09 -8.04
CA GLU A 264 15.01 29.44 -7.27
C GLU A 264 13.63 29.90 -7.78
N TYR A 265 12.75 28.93 -8.04
CA TYR A 265 11.36 29.15 -8.41
C TYR A 265 10.46 28.59 -7.30
N LEU A 266 10.32 29.36 -6.23
CA LEU A 266 9.55 29.02 -5.02
C LEU A 266 8.08 29.44 -5.15
N ASP A 267 7.15 28.54 -4.81
CA ASP A 267 5.79 28.94 -4.38
C ASP A 267 5.78 29.13 -2.87
N GLU A 268 5.69 30.39 -2.43
CA GLU A 268 5.79 30.77 -1.01
C GLU A 268 4.64 30.21 -0.16
N ARG A 269 3.42 30.12 -0.70
CA ARG A 269 2.24 29.63 0.03
C ARG A 269 2.34 28.12 0.30
N ASP A 270 2.78 27.38 -0.70
CA ASP A 270 2.78 25.91 -0.67
C ASP A 270 4.13 25.30 -0.29
N GLN A 271 5.20 26.11 -0.26
CA GLN A 271 6.58 25.74 0.07
C GLN A 271 7.10 24.61 -0.84
N GLU A 272 6.94 24.85 -2.15
CA GLU A 272 7.29 23.91 -3.23
C GLU A 272 8.17 24.59 -4.29
N ALA A 273 9.49 24.54 -4.07
CA ALA A 273 10.51 25.08 -4.97
C ALA A 273 10.89 24.14 -6.12
N PHE A 274 11.38 24.74 -7.19
CA PHE A 274 12.13 24.09 -8.28
C PHE A 274 13.35 24.95 -8.61
N TYR A 275 14.48 24.33 -8.94
CA TYR A 275 15.76 25.03 -9.12
C TYR A 275 16.32 24.86 -10.53
N CYS A 276 17.09 25.84 -10.99
CA CYS A 276 17.96 25.74 -12.16
C CYS A 276 19.31 26.39 -11.85
N VAL A 277 20.41 25.86 -12.39
CA VAL A 277 21.72 26.54 -12.31
C VAL A 277 21.66 27.81 -13.15
N LYS A 278 21.96 28.97 -12.55
CA LYS A 278 21.81 30.29 -13.17
C LYS A 278 22.82 30.46 -14.32
N PRO A 279 22.41 30.82 -15.55
CA PRO A 279 23.35 31.04 -16.63
C PRO A 279 24.11 32.37 -16.45
N LYS A 280 25.40 32.38 -16.81
CA LYS A 280 26.24 33.60 -16.73
C LYS A 280 25.62 34.75 -17.53
N ASN A 281 25.52 35.92 -16.90
CA ASN A 281 24.99 37.17 -17.48
C ASN A 281 23.54 37.07 -18.02
N VAL A 282 22.75 36.11 -17.55
CA VAL A 282 21.33 35.96 -17.91
C VAL A 282 20.46 36.03 -16.63
N PRO A 283 19.45 36.90 -16.57
CA PRO A 283 18.56 37.01 -15.42
C PRO A 283 17.66 35.76 -15.28
N CYS A 284 17.24 35.43 -14.06
CA CYS A 284 16.42 34.24 -13.81
C CYS A 284 15.03 34.34 -14.46
N GLU A 285 14.54 35.57 -14.60
CA GLU A 285 13.29 35.99 -15.21
C GLU A 285 13.25 35.66 -16.73
N ALA A 286 14.42 35.42 -17.34
CA ALA A 286 14.52 35.00 -18.74
C ALA A 286 14.23 33.51 -18.99
N PHE A 287 13.92 32.73 -17.95
CA PHE A 287 13.50 31.33 -18.07
C PHE A 287 12.21 31.20 -18.88
N VAL A 288 12.25 30.45 -20.00
CA VAL A 288 11.12 30.38 -20.96
C VAL A 288 10.64 28.98 -21.28
N LEU A 289 11.52 27.97 -21.33
CA LEU A 289 11.17 26.60 -21.72
C LEU A 289 11.85 25.58 -20.81
N LEU A 290 11.27 24.39 -20.72
CA LEU A 290 11.80 23.24 -19.99
C LEU A 290 11.59 21.95 -20.81
N THR A 291 12.51 20.98 -20.69
CA THR A 291 12.38 19.61 -21.21
C THR A 291 13.02 18.60 -20.24
N THR A 292 12.72 17.31 -20.40
CA THR A 292 13.18 16.24 -19.51
C THR A 292 13.53 14.95 -20.23
N ASP A 293 14.48 14.18 -19.68
CA ASP A 293 14.74 12.80 -20.12
C ASP A 293 15.03 11.84 -18.94
N ASN A 294 14.92 10.54 -19.17
CA ASN A 294 15.19 9.48 -18.20
C ASN A 294 16.70 9.23 -18.03
N LYS A 295 17.12 8.77 -16.85
CA LYS A 295 18.50 8.29 -16.60
C LYS A 295 18.55 6.81 -16.17
N PRO A 296 19.49 6.00 -16.69
CA PRO A 296 19.75 4.65 -16.20
C PRO A 296 20.57 4.71 -14.91
N ILE A 297 19.91 4.69 -13.75
CA ILE A 297 20.56 4.72 -12.43
C ILE A 297 20.05 3.56 -11.56
N THR A 298 21.01 2.81 -11.00
CA THR A 298 20.86 1.82 -9.93
C THR A 298 21.43 2.38 -8.63
N TYR A 299 20.94 1.92 -7.48
CA TYR A 299 21.49 2.24 -6.15
C TYR A 299 22.22 1.07 -5.48
N LEU A 300 22.40 -0.04 -6.22
CA LEU A 300 23.20 -1.21 -5.85
C LEU A 300 24.61 -1.09 -6.44
N THR A 301 25.63 -1.46 -5.66
CA THR A 301 27.00 -1.65 -6.17
C THR A 301 27.08 -2.87 -7.10
N SER A 302 28.12 -2.94 -7.94
CA SER A 302 28.36 -4.08 -8.83
C SER A 302 28.52 -5.42 -8.09
N LEU A 303 28.97 -5.37 -6.82
CA LEU A 303 29.05 -6.55 -5.95
C LEU A 303 27.65 -6.97 -5.47
N GLU A 304 26.83 -6.04 -4.97
CA GLU A 304 25.43 -6.32 -4.59
C GLU A 304 24.61 -6.85 -5.78
N GLN A 305 24.79 -6.29 -6.98
CA GLN A 305 24.15 -6.76 -8.21
C GLN A 305 24.50 -8.23 -8.55
N SER A 306 25.67 -8.73 -8.14
CA SER A 306 26.06 -10.12 -8.40
C SER A 306 25.23 -11.16 -7.63
N LEU A 307 24.59 -10.76 -6.52
CA LEU A 307 23.65 -11.61 -5.77
C LEU A 307 22.33 -11.84 -6.52
N PHE A 308 21.98 -10.95 -7.45
CA PHE A 308 20.73 -11.02 -8.22
C PHE A 308 20.93 -11.61 -9.62
N ARG A 309 21.94 -12.47 -9.79
CA ARG A 309 22.09 -13.36 -10.94
C ARG A 309 21.21 -14.61 -10.74
N ARG A 310 20.67 -15.16 -11.82
CA ARG A 310 19.67 -16.24 -11.74
C ARG A 310 20.13 -17.49 -10.98
N ASP A 311 21.41 -17.84 -11.09
CA ASP A 311 22.03 -18.98 -10.39
C ASP A 311 22.05 -18.86 -8.85
N ASN A 312 21.79 -17.64 -8.34
CA ASN A 312 21.76 -17.29 -6.91
C ASN A 312 20.35 -16.98 -6.39
N ILE A 313 19.35 -16.82 -7.27
CA ILE A 313 17.97 -16.50 -6.88
C ILE A 313 17.08 -17.74 -6.92
N GLY A 314 16.46 -18.05 -5.79
CA GLY A 314 15.42 -19.08 -5.64
C GLY A 314 15.91 -20.49 -5.94
N ILE A 315 17.00 -20.84 -5.27
CA ILE A 315 17.64 -22.15 -5.41
C ILE A 315 17.14 -23.06 -4.28
N GLU A 316 16.70 -24.27 -4.64
CA GLU A 316 16.24 -25.31 -3.70
C GLU A 316 17.40 -25.75 -2.78
N ILE A 317 17.12 -25.84 -1.48
CA ILE A 317 18.08 -26.28 -0.46
C ILE A 317 18.09 -27.83 -0.43
N PRO A 318 19.26 -28.48 -0.53
CA PRO A 318 19.37 -29.94 -0.44
C PRO A 318 18.71 -30.52 0.81
N GLN A 319 17.85 -31.52 0.58
CA GLN A 319 17.10 -32.23 1.60
C GLN A 319 17.63 -33.66 1.74
N SER A 320 17.82 -34.15 2.95
CA SER A 320 18.36 -35.50 3.20
C SER A 320 17.30 -36.59 3.39
N PHE A 321 16.05 -36.34 2.98
CA PHE A 321 14.89 -37.17 3.27
C PHE A 321 13.95 -37.25 2.07
N GLY A 322 13.18 -38.34 1.99
CA GLY A 322 12.23 -38.62 0.91
C GLY A 322 10.81 -38.14 1.22
N GLU A 323 9.83 -38.91 0.74
CA GLU A 323 8.40 -38.62 0.90
C GLU A 323 7.89 -38.98 2.31
N ILE A 324 6.86 -38.25 2.76
CA ILE A 324 6.31 -38.29 4.13
C ILE A 324 4.85 -38.76 4.09
N ARG A 325 4.54 -39.87 4.77
CA ARG A 325 3.26 -40.59 4.64
C ARG A 325 2.22 -40.22 5.72
N VAL A 326 0.96 -39.95 5.33
CA VAL A 326 -0.09 -39.31 6.17
C VAL A 326 -1.51 -39.96 6.02
N LEU A 327 -2.47 -39.80 6.97
CA LEU A 327 -3.81 -40.51 7.08
C LEU A 327 -5.06 -39.59 7.57
N SER A 328 -6.34 -39.79 7.11
CA SER A 328 -7.57 -38.89 6.73
C SER A 328 -8.55 -37.89 7.57
N CYS A 329 -9.33 -36.92 6.91
CA CYS A 329 -10.30 -35.77 7.40
C CYS A 329 -11.36 -34.96 6.41
N ASN A 330 -12.24 -33.92 6.79
CA ASN A 330 -13.36 -33.17 5.96
C ASN A 330 -14.18 -31.82 6.47
N ARG A 331 -14.98 -30.96 5.66
CA ARG A 331 -16.31 -30.10 5.88
C ARG A 331 -16.61 -28.58 5.29
N SER A 332 -17.88 -27.97 5.14
CA SER A 332 -18.28 -26.62 4.39
C SER A 332 -19.60 -25.63 4.69
N THR A 333 -19.90 -24.35 4.11
CA THR A 333 -21.23 -23.41 4.07
C THR A 333 -21.38 -21.84 3.46
N THR A 334 -22.60 -21.13 3.20
CA THR A 334 -23.12 -19.96 2.20
C THR A 334 -23.77 -18.44 2.55
N MET A 335 -24.18 -17.38 1.66
CA MET A 335 -24.90 -15.95 1.93
C MET A 335 -25.56 -14.91 0.79
N MET A 336 -26.07 -13.57 0.98
CA MET A 336 -27.01 -12.62 0.07
C MET A 336 -26.90 -10.99 -0.35
N ALA A 337 -27.82 -9.91 -0.24
CA ALA A 337 -28.22 -8.65 -1.15
C ALA A 337 -28.09 -6.99 -0.97
N ARG A 338 -28.13 -5.99 -1.99
CA ARG A 338 -27.75 -4.45 -1.91
C ARG A 338 -28.38 -3.11 -2.69
N ASP A 339 -27.71 -1.86 -2.81
CA ASP A 339 -28.15 -0.35 -3.11
C ASP A 339 -27.41 0.77 -4.13
N LYS A 340 -27.20 2.18 -3.93
CA LYS A 340 -27.09 3.38 -4.96
C LYS A 340 -26.22 4.79 -4.80
N CYS A 341 -26.30 5.91 -5.68
CA CYS A 341 -25.26 6.96 -6.22
C CYS A 341 -25.25 8.58 -6.04
N THR A 342 -24.14 9.32 -5.68
CA THR A 342 -23.92 10.85 -5.72
C THR A 342 -22.44 11.39 -5.61
N ILE A 343 -22.18 12.73 -5.65
CA ILE A 343 -20.88 13.38 -5.27
C ILE A 343 -20.60 13.20 -3.77
N GLY A 344 -19.33 12.96 -3.42
CA GLY A 344 -18.90 12.82 -2.04
C GLY A 344 -19.11 11.43 -1.48
N MET A 345 -19.77 10.53 -2.22
CA MET A 345 -19.70 9.09 -1.99
C MET A 345 -18.27 8.59 -2.15
N ASN A 346 -17.86 7.63 -1.31
CA ASN A 346 -16.76 6.78 -1.75
C ASN A 346 -17.22 5.87 -2.85
N LEU A 347 -16.26 5.59 -3.70
CA LEU A 347 -16.42 4.84 -4.91
C LEU A 347 -15.72 3.47 -4.69
N PRO A 348 -16.30 2.49 -3.94
CA PRO A 348 -15.78 1.28 -3.25
C PRO A 348 -14.49 0.61 -3.68
N VAL A 349 -14.29 -0.65 -3.27
CA VAL A 349 -13.11 -1.42 -3.63
C VAL A 349 -13.45 -2.43 -4.73
N PRO A 350 -13.88 -2.02 -5.95
CA PRO A 350 -13.66 -0.74 -6.60
C PRO A 350 -14.90 0.14 -6.67
N SER A 351 -14.74 1.31 -7.27
CA SER A 351 -15.85 2.15 -7.72
C SER A 351 -16.84 1.48 -8.68
N GLY A 352 -16.32 0.89 -9.74
CA GLY A 352 -17.04 0.87 -11.01
C GLY A 352 -16.37 -0.02 -12.04
N TYR A 353 -17.01 -0.05 -13.20
CA TYR A 353 -17.11 -1.24 -14.02
C TYR A 353 -17.72 -0.93 -15.40
N ALA A 354 -17.95 -1.95 -16.25
CA ALA A 354 -18.04 -1.65 -17.68
C ALA A 354 -18.79 -2.57 -18.72
N LEU A 355 -20.12 -2.65 -19.06
CA LEU A 355 -20.66 -3.14 -20.40
C LEU A 355 -21.29 -2.11 -21.37
N GLN A 356 -21.17 -2.48 -22.66
CA GLN A 356 -21.80 -2.08 -23.93
C GLN A 356 -21.34 -0.77 -24.53
N GLU A 357 -20.12 -0.38 -24.21
CA GLU A 357 -19.66 0.98 -24.41
C GLU A 357 -20.67 1.94 -23.69
N VAL A 358 -20.67 2.03 -22.33
CA VAL A 358 -21.61 2.85 -21.46
C VAL A 358 -21.13 3.18 -19.97
N TRP A 359 -19.89 3.63 -19.67
CA TRP A 359 -19.23 3.66 -18.30
C TRP A 359 -20.13 3.71 -17.01
N HIS A 360 -20.00 2.74 -16.06
CA HIS A 360 -20.91 2.57 -14.89
C HIS A 360 -20.22 2.33 -13.51
N PRO A 361 -20.80 2.74 -12.36
CA PRO A 361 -20.42 2.29 -11.01
C PRO A 361 -21.43 1.37 -10.29
N GLN A 362 -20.97 0.69 -9.23
CA GLN A 362 -21.76 -0.34 -8.51
C GLN A 362 -22.12 0.04 -7.08
N PHE A 363 -21.42 0.98 -6.43
CA PHE A 363 -22.04 1.66 -5.29
C PHE A 363 -23.31 2.38 -5.67
N CYS A 364 -23.50 2.65 -6.96
CA CYS A 364 -23.91 3.94 -7.45
C CYS A 364 -24.20 3.83 -8.95
N SER A 365 -25.47 3.73 -9.36
CA SER A 365 -25.85 3.84 -10.77
C SER A 365 -25.79 5.28 -11.28
N VAL A 366 -25.02 5.50 -12.35
CA VAL A 366 -24.84 6.82 -12.99
C VAL A 366 -26.03 7.23 -13.86
N SER A 367 -26.12 8.53 -14.13
CA SER A 367 -26.87 9.03 -15.27
C SER A 367 -26.21 8.60 -16.57
N ASP A 368 -26.97 7.93 -17.42
CA ASP A 368 -26.58 7.61 -18.80
C ASP A 368 -26.45 8.91 -19.65
N PHE A 369 -25.52 8.92 -20.59
CA PHE A 369 -25.18 10.04 -21.49
C PHE A 369 -25.01 9.59 -22.95
N SER A 370 -25.65 8.49 -23.36
CA SER A 370 -25.61 7.91 -24.71
C SER A 370 -26.06 8.84 -25.85
N THR A 371 -26.89 9.86 -25.57
CA THR A 371 -27.41 10.79 -26.59
C THR A 371 -26.83 12.20 -26.47
N LEU A 372 -26.63 12.85 -27.63
CA LEU A 372 -26.05 14.19 -27.72
C LEU A 372 -26.83 15.23 -26.92
N ASP A 373 -28.17 15.19 -26.94
CA ASP A 373 -29.01 16.15 -26.20
C ASP A 373 -28.75 16.10 -24.69
N ARG A 374 -28.53 14.90 -24.13
CA ARG A 374 -28.24 14.72 -22.70
C ARG A 374 -26.85 15.23 -22.33
N ILE A 375 -25.89 15.14 -23.25
CA ILE A 375 -24.57 15.77 -23.10
C ILE A 375 -24.71 17.31 -23.17
N GLN A 376 -25.40 17.84 -24.18
CA GLN A 376 -25.57 19.28 -24.37
C GLN A 376 -26.37 19.95 -23.24
N GLU A 377 -27.43 19.32 -22.73
CA GLU A 377 -28.21 19.84 -21.60
C GLU A 377 -27.44 19.76 -20.27
N CYS A 378 -26.58 18.76 -20.09
CA CYS A 378 -25.67 18.66 -18.94
C CYS A 378 -24.57 19.73 -18.93
N LEU A 379 -24.00 20.02 -20.12
CA LEU A 379 -22.96 21.04 -20.32
C LEU A 379 -23.51 22.49 -20.29
N LYS A 380 -24.81 22.68 -20.49
CA LYS A 380 -25.49 23.97 -20.52
C LYS A 380 -25.16 24.82 -19.29
N LYS A 381 -24.74 26.08 -19.52
CA LYS A 381 -24.29 27.07 -18.52
C LYS A 381 -23.06 26.69 -17.69
N LYS A 382 -22.37 25.57 -17.97
CA LYS A 382 -21.24 25.08 -17.15
C LYS A 382 -19.91 25.75 -17.47
N LYS A 383 -19.09 25.97 -16.43
CA LYS A 383 -17.69 26.41 -16.51
C LYS A 383 -16.78 25.27 -16.06
N ILE A 384 -16.04 24.65 -16.97
CA ILE A 384 -15.29 23.41 -16.70
C ILE A 384 -13.78 23.68 -16.80
N TYR A 385 -13.08 23.64 -15.66
CA TYR A 385 -11.64 23.84 -15.56
C TYR A 385 -10.90 22.52 -15.40
N LEU A 386 -10.18 22.13 -16.44
CA LEU A 386 -9.40 20.89 -16.52
C LEU A 386 -7.93 21.19 -16.24
N MET A 387 -7.45 20.89 -15.04
CA MET A 387 -6.06 21.13 -14.59
C MET A 387 -5.28 19.82 -14.46
N GLY A 388 -4.31 19.54 -15.34
CA GLY A 388 -3.55 18.29 -15.21
C GLY A 388 -2.62 17.87 -16.34
N ASP A 389 -2.42 16.57 -16.46
CA ASP A 389 -1.52 15.94 -17.42
C ASP A 389 -2.10 15.91 -18.86
N SER A 390 -1.31 15.31 -19.76
CA SER A 390 -1.57 15.23 -21.21
C SER A 390 -2.89 14.57 -21.60
N THR A 391 -3.53 13.88 -20.67
CA THR A 391 -4.68 12.99 -20.91
C THR A 391 -5.99 13.63 -20.43
N LEU A 392 -5.94 14.51 -19.44
CA LEU A 392 -7.07 15.39 -19.09
C LEU A 392 -7.43 16.31 -20.27
N ARG A 393 -6.43 16.66 -21.09
CA ARG A 393 -6.58 17.33 -22.39
C ARG A 393 -7.41 16.53 -23.41
N GLN A 394 -7.48 15.20 -23.29
CA GLN A 394 -8.34 14.38 -24.15
C GLN A 394 -9.84 14.67 -23.91
N TRP A 395 -10.24 15.19 -22.74
CA TRP A 395 -11.64 15.55 -22.50
C TRP A 395 -12.06 16.78 -23.30
N ILE A 396 -11.24 17.83 -23.35
CA ILE A 396 -11.59 19.01 -24.15
C ILE A 396 -11.66 18.66 -25.65
N TYR A 397 -10.73 17.84 -26.16
CA TYR A 397 -10.79 17.34 -27.54
C TYR A 397 -12.04 16.51 -27.82
N TYR A 398 -12.33 15.48 -27.01
CA TYR A 398 -13.51 14.62 -27.17
C TYR A 398 -14.82 15.41 -27.14
N LEU A 399 -14.95 16.38 -26.23
CA LEU A 399 -16.17 17.19 -26.13
C LEU A 399 -16.32 18.12 -27.34
N THR A 400 -15.24 18.69 -27.87
CA THR A 400 -15.28 19.51 -29.11
C THR A 400 -15.45 18.70 -30.40
N GLU A 401 -15.18 17.40 -30.36
CA GLU A 401 -15.46 16.44 -31.44
C GLU A 401 -16.94 16.03 -31.42
N LYS A 402 -17.51 15.72 -30.25
CA LYS A 402 -18.90 15.23 -30.13
C LYS A 402 -19.96 16.33 -30.09
N VAL A 403 -19.66 17.50 -29.51
CA VAL A 403 -20.61 18.62 -29.41
C VAL A 403 -20.27 19.64 -30.47
N ALA A 404 -20.94 19.57 -31.63
CA ALA A 404 -20.61 20.38 -32.80
C ALA A 404 -20.69 21.91 -32.56
N THR A 405 -21.48 22.37 -31.61
CA THR A 405 -21.60 23.78 -31.17
C THR A 405 -20.45 24.25 -30.27
N LEU A 406 -19.71 23.32 -29.64
CA LEU A 406 -18.59 23.61 -28.75
C LEU A 406 -17.29 23.71 -29.56
N LYS A 407 -16.86 24.93 -29.91
CA LYS A 407 -15.66 25.16 -30.74
C LYS A 407 -14.42 25.46 -29.90
N LEU A 408 -13.26 24.94 -30.32
CA LEU A 408 -11.96 25.36 -29.78
C LEU A 408 -11.68 26.82 -30.15
N PHE A 409 -11.36 27.65 -29.17
CA PHE A 409 -10.90 29.02 -29.34
C PHE A 409 -9.36 29.04 -29.40
N ASP A 410 -8.78 29.45 -30.52
CA ASP A 410 -7.33 29.60 -30.61
C ASP A 410 -6.85 30.87 -29.88
N ARG A 411 -5.77 30.70 -29.12
CA ARG A 411 -5.10 31.77 -28.35
C ARG A 411 -3.77 32.19 -28.97
N HIS A 412 -3.56 31.87 -30.25
CA HIS A 412 -2.32 32.05 -31.03
C HIS A 412 -1.05 31.53 -30.33
N SER A 413 -1.23 30.60 -29.38
CA SER A 413 -0.17 30.01 -28.58
C SER A 413 0.33 28.74 -29.27
N ALA A 414 1.63 28.47 -29.18
CA ALA A 414 2.28 27.39 -29.91
C ALA A 414 2.40 26.08 -29.11
N GLY A 415 2.40 24.94 -29.82
CA GLY A 415 2.68 23.62 -29.26
C GLY A 415 1.51 22.92 -28.55
N PRO A 416 1.65 21.62 -28.23
CA PRO A 416 0.54 20.79 -27.74
C PRO A 416 0.14 21.08 -26.29
N PHE A 417 1.03 21.69 -25.50
CA PHE A 417 0.87 21.97 -24.07
C PHE A 417 0.30 23.36 -23.76
N LYS A 418 -0.13 24.12 -24.78
CA LYS A 418 -0.81 25.42 -24.60
C LYS A 418 -2.09 25.25 -23.79
N THR A 419 -2.54 26.32 -23.14
CA THR A 419 -3.87 26.37 -22.54
C THR A 419 -4.92 26.28 -23.66
N HIS A 420 -5.69 25.19 -23.71
CA HIS A 420 -6.78 25.01 -24.68
C HIS A 420 -8.09 25.53 -24.08
N ILE A 421 -8.90 26.24 -24.86
CA ILE A 421 -10.23 26.74 -24.45
C ILE A 421 -11.25 26.31 -25.51
N ALA A 422 -12.46 25.95 -25.07
CA ALA A 422 -13.59 25.64 -25.93
C ALA A 422 -14.86 26.34 -25.42
N LEU A 423 -15.67 26.84 -26.36
CA LEU A 423 -16.82 27.70 -26.11
C LEU A 423 -18.05 27.24 -26.89
N ASP A 424 -19.20 27.22 -26.24
CA ASP A 424 -20.53 27.11 -26.85
C ASP A 424 -21.32 28.33 -26.36
N LEU A 425 -21.56 29.30 -27.24
CA LEU A 425 -22.19 30.57 -26.86
C LEU A 425 -23.70 30.42 -26.68
N GLU A 426 -24.34 29.61 -27.52
CA GLU A 426 -25.79 29.33 -27.50
C GLU A 426 -26.21 28.67 -26.19
N ARG A 427 -25.42 27.72 -25.70
CA ARG A 427 -25.67 26.98 -24.45
C ARG A 427 -24.90 27.53 -23.26
N SER A 428 -24.11 28.60 -23.46
CA SER A 428 -23.27 29.26 -22.45
C SER A 428 -22.28 28.33 -21.75
N THR A 429 -21.65 27.41 -22.48
CA THR A 429 -20.66 26.46 -21.95
C THR A 429 -19.24 26.98 -22.17
N PHE A 430 -18.42 26.89 -21.12
CA PHE A 430 -16.98 27.17 -21.16
C PHE A 430 -16.20 25.94 -20.70
N ILE A 431 -15.19 25.51 -21.46
CA ILE A 431 -14.24 24.47 -21.04
C ILE A 431 -12.81 24.96 -21.27
N GLN A 432 -11.94 24.83 -20.25
CA GLN A 432 -10.50 25.11 -20.37
C GLN A 432 -9.70 23.88 -19.97
N TRP A 433 -8.65 23.53 -20.72
CA TRP A 433 -7.57 22.67 -20.22
C TRP A 433 -6.27 23.45 -20.05
N LYS A 434 -5.59 23.20 -18.92
CA LYS A 434 -4.25 23.71 -18.62
C LYS A 434 -3.37 22.63 -18.00
N ARG A 435 -2.08 22.65 -18.35
CA ARG A 435 -1.07 21.75 -17.79
C ARG A 435 -0.81 22.04 -16.30
N HIS A 436 -0.43 21.03 -15.53
CA HIS A 436 0.07 21.26 -14.16
C HIS A 436 1.55 21.67 -14.14
N GLY A 437 1.94 22.40 -13.09
CA GLY A 437 3.34 22.72 -12.78
C GLY A 437 4.18 21.52 -12.30
N ASN A 438 5.46 21.78 -12.05
CA ASN A 438 6.51 20.75 -11.88
C ASN A 438 6.26 19.77 -10.70
N PRO A 439 6.70 18.50 -10.79
CA PRO A 439 7.33 17.85 -11.95
C PRO A 439 6.37 17.67 -13.11
N PHE A 440 6.82 18.02 -14.32
CA PHE A 440 6.13 17.76 -15.57
C PHE A 440 7.17 17.12 -16.50
N VAL A 441 6.90 15.90 -16.97
CA VAL A 441 7.90 15.04 -17.65
C VAL A 441 7.52 14.89 -19.12
N SER A 442 8.31 15.50 -19.99
CA SER A 442 8.13 15.52 -21.45
C SER A 442 9.48 15.75 -22.13
N ARG A 443 9.79 14.94 -23.15
CA ARG A 443 10.92 15.17 -24.08
C ARG A 443 10.67 16.33 -25.06
N LYS A 444 9.40 16.72 -25.26
CA LYS A 444 9.02 17.91 -26.04
C LYS A 444 9.09 19.14 -25.14
N LEU A 445 9.79 20.19 -25.59
CA LEU A 445 9.88 21.49 -24.91
C LEU A 445 8.50 22.06 -24.58
N PHE A 446 8.35 22.63 -23.38
CA PHE A 446 7.13 23.29 -22.92
C PHE A 446 7.43 24.62 -22.24
N SER A 447 6.58 25.63 -22.41
CA SER A 447 6.81 26.94 -21.79
C SER A 447 6.50 26.95 -20.30
N VAL A 448 7.38 27.57 -19.52
CA VAL A 448 7.24 27.68 -18.07
C VAL A 448 6.22 28.74 -17.64
N LYS A 449 5.93 29.74 -18.50
CA LYS A 449 4.96 30.82 -18.22
C LYS A 449 3.51 30.32 -18.08
N ASP A 450 3.15 29.22 -18.73
CA ASP A 450 1.85 28.53 -18.55
C ASP A 450 1.87 27.49 -17.40
N GLY A 451 2.97 27.37 -16.66
CA GLY A 451 3.29 26.23 -15.78
C GLY A 451 2.85 26.30 -14.33
N ASN A 452 1.81 27.06 -14.00
CA ASN A 452 1.37 27.26 -12.61
C ASN A 452 1.00 25.94 -11.91
N TYR A 453 1.24 25.89 -10.60
CA TYR A 453 0.72 24.81 -9.75
C TYR A 453 -0.81 24.88 -9.68
N ILE A 454 -1.45 23.71 -9.63
CA ILE A 454 -2.93 23.55 -9.60
C ILE A 454 -3.56 24.35 -8.44
N THR A 455 -2.85 24.49 -7.33
CA THR A 455 -3.25 25.30 -6.17
C THR A 455 -3.44 26.78 -6.50
N ASN A 456 -2.55 27.38 -7.29
CA ASN A 456 -2.66 28.77 -7.74
C ASN A 456 -3.81 28.95 -8.74
N GLU A 457 -4.04 27.98 -9.60
CA GLU A 457 -5.18 28.01 -10.53
C GLU A 457 -6.51 27.88 -9.79
N ILE A 458 -6.60 26.99 -8.79
CA ILE A 458 -7.79 26.84 -7.93
C ILE A 458 -8.06 28.13 -7.14
N ASP A 459 -7.06 28.70 -6.46
CA ASP A 459 -7.27 29.89 -5.60
C ASP A 459 -7.72 31.14 -6.38
N ARG A 460 -7.45 31.21 -7.69
CA ARG A 460 -7.89 32.29 -8.58
C ARG A 460 -9.34 32.15 -9.08
N LEU A 461 -10.00 31.02 -8.85
CA LEU A 461 -11.38 30.80 -9.28
C LEU A 461 -12.36 31.16 -8.16
N ALA A 462 -13.34 32.02 -8.44
CA ALA A 462 -14.44 32.29 -7.50
C ALA A 462 -15.23 31.00 -7.20
N GLY A 463 -15.71 30.35 -8.27
CA GLY A 463 -16.52 29.15 -8.21
C GLY A 463 -18.01 29.46 -8.01
N ASP A 464 -18.88 28.64 -8.60
CA ASP A 464 -20.34 28.67 -8.46
C ASP A 464 -20.90 27.25 -8.69
N LYS A 465 -22.22 27.05 -8.52
CA LYS A 465 -22.90 25.76 -8.71
C LYS A 465 -22.79 25.15 -10.11
N ASP A 466 -22.47 25.98 -11.10
CA ASP A 466 -22.27 25.62 -12.50
C ASP A 466 -20.77 25.46 -12.85
N THR A 467 -19.89 25.71 -11.88
CA THR A 467 -18.44 25.52 -12.01
C THR A 467 -18.04 24.09 -11.65
N VAL A 468 -17.24 23.49 -12.53
CA VAL A 468 -16.64 22.17 -12.36
C VAL A 468 -15.12 22.32 -12.48
N ILE A 469 -14.36 21.72 -11.56
CA ILE A 469 -12.90 21.61 -11.67
C ILE A 469 -12.53 20.13 -11.72
N ALA A 470 -11.74 19.71 -12.72
CA ALA A 470 -11.18 18.37 -12.80
C ALA A 470 -9.65 18.42 -12.69
N ILE A 471 -9.07 17.55 -11.86
CA ILE A 471 -7.65 17.56 -11.47
C ILE A 471 -7.02 16.20 -11.74
N THR A 472 -5.82 16.15 -12.33
CA THR A 472 -4.90 14.97 -12.36
C THR A 472 -3.43 15.41 -12.35
N LEU A 473 -2.49 14.50 -12.06
CA LEU A 473 -1.05 14.80 -11.87
C LEU A 473 -0.08 13.71 -12.33
N GLY A 474 -0.27 12.48 -11.84
CA GLY A 474 0.90 11.72 -11.37
C GLY A 474 1.70 10.98 -12.44
N GLN A 475 1.29 11.02 -13.72
CA GLN A 475 2.04 10.42 -14.84
C GLN A 475 3.49 10.96 -14.87
N HIS A 476 3.66 12.20 -14.43
CA HIS A 476 4.93 12.91 -14.30
C HIS A 476 5.58 12.79 -12.91
N PHE A 477 4.91 12.16 -11.93
CA PHE A 477 5.41 11.97 -10.55
C PHE A 477 6.02 10.58 -10.31
N ARG A 478 5.69 9.56 -11.12
CA ARG A 478 6.21 8.18 -10.95
C ARG A 478 7.72 8.02 -10.75
N PRO A 479 8.62 8.79 -11.42
CA PRO A 479 10.06 8.56 -11.25
C PRO A 479 10.66 9.27 -10.03
N PHE A 480 9.85 9.96 -9.21
CA PHE A 480 10.31 10.77 -8.07
C PHE A 480 9.97 10.15 -6.71
N PRO A 481 10.76 10.45 -5.66
CA PRO A 481 10.41 10.16 -4.27
C PRO A 481 9.03 10.70 -3.87
N MET A 482 8.34 9.86 -3.10
CA MET A 482 6.89 10.00 -2.92
C MET A 482 6.48 11.07 -1.90
N ASP A 483 7.43 11.62 -1.14
CA ASP A 483 7.21 12.81 -0.32
C ASP A 483 6.92 14.05 -1.17
N LEU A 484 7.49 14.16 -2.39
CA LEU A 484 7.16 15.21 -3.36
C LEU A 484 5.69 15.11 -3.82
N PHE A 485 5.21 13.90 -4.12
CA PHE A 485 3.82 13.66 -4.51
C PHE A 485 2.83 13.89 -3.36
N VAL A 486 3.16 13.39 -2.16
CA VAL A 486 2.33 13.59 -0.96
C VAL A 486 2.23 15.06 -0.60
N ARG A 487 3.33 15.83 -0.69
CA ARG A 487 3.34 17.29 -0.49
C ARG A 487 2.38 17.98 -1.46
N ARG A 488 2.49 17.69 -2.76
CA ARG A 488 1.63 18.28 -3.80
C ARG A 488 0.15 18.00 -3.57
N LEU A 489 -0.21 16.75 -3.21
CA LEU A 489 -1.59 16.36 -2.90
C LEU A 489 -2.14 17.05 -1.64
N LEU A 490 -1.32 17.23 -0.59
CA LEU A 490 -1.71 17.96 0.61
C LEU A 490 -1.94 19.44 0.32
N ASN A 491 -1.14 20.05 -0.56
CA ASN A 491 -1.29 21.45 -0.94
C ASN A 491 -2.54 21.66 -1.82
N ILE A 492 -2.79 20.78 -2.81
CA ILE A 492 -4.04 20.77 -3.59
C ILE A 492 -5.26 20.58 -2.69
N ARG A 493 -5.21 19.69 -1.68
CA ARG A 493 -6.30 19.53 -0.71
C ARG A 493 -6.62 20.84 0.03
N ARG A 494 -5.62 21.67 0.37
CA ARG A 494 -5.83 22.98 1.00
C ARG A 494 -6.49 23.98 0.05
N ALA A 495 -6.09 24.03 -1.21
CA ALA A 495 -6.71 24.91 -2.20
C ALA A 495 -8.18 24.52 -2.48
N ILE A 496 -8.48 23.22 -2.59
CA ILE A 496 -9.86 22.71 -2.70
C ILE A 496 -10.68 23.09 -1.47
N HIS A 497 -10.11 23.00 -0.26
CA HIS A 497 -10.80 23.42 0.96
C HIS A 497 -11.07 24.94 0.98
N ARG A 498 -10.14 25.77 0.50
CA ARG A 498 -10.35 27.22 0.34
C ARG A 498 -11.42 27.55 -0.69
N LEU A 499 -11.54 26.76 -1.75
CA LEU A 499 -12.59 26.88 -2.77
C LEU A 499 -13.97 26.53 -2.21
N LEU A 500 -14.11 25.37 -1.56
CA LEU A 500 -15.40 24.93 -1.04
C LEU A 500 -15.90 25.76 0.16
N LEU A 501 -15.00 26.48 0.85
CA LEU A 501 -15.38 27.49 1.85
C LEU A 501 -16.01 28.75 1.23
N ARG A 502 -15.55 29.19 0.06
CA ARG A 502 -16.08 30.40 -0.62
C ARG A 502 -17.19 30.10 -1.63
N SER A 503 -17.27 28.86 -2.11
CA SER A 503 -18.27 28.40 -3.07
C SER A 503 -18.55 26.89 -2.88
N PRO A 504 -19.40 26.52 -1.90
CA PRO A 504 -19.62 25.12 -1.53
C PRO A 504 -20.32 24.30 -2.61
N GLU A 505 -21.03 24.94 -3.54
CA GLU A 505 -21.69 24.28 -4.68
C GLU A 505 -20.71 23.93 -5.83
N THR A 506 -19.47 24.44 -5.80
CA THR A 506 -18.47 24.18 -6.86
C THR A 506 -18.07 22.70 -6.89
N ARG A 507 -18.21 22.05 -8.05
CA ARG A 507 -18.00 20.61 -8.19
C ARG A 507 -16.52 20.29 -8.46
N VAL A 508 -15.83 19.67 -7.51
CA VAL A 508 -14.41 19.30 -7.67
C VAL A 508 -14.24 17.79 -7.88
N ILE A 509 -13.71 17.42 -9.04
CA ILE A 509 -13.42 16.08 -9.51
C ILE A 509 -11.91 15.84 -9.42
N ILE A 510 -11.48 14.84 -8.64
CA ILE A 510 -10.07 14.41 -8.62
C ILE A 510 -9.95 13.11 -9.40
N ARG A 511 -9.62 13.27 -10.67
CA ARG A 511 -9.29 12.22 -11.63
C ARG A 511 -7.87 11.75 -11.34
N THR A 512 -7.65 10.45 -11.16
CA THR A 512 -6.28 9.91 -11.02
C THR A 512 -5.79 9.45 -12.41
N GLU A 513 -4.89 8.48 -12.62
CA GLU A 513 -3.86 8.53 -13.71
C GLU A 513 -4.09 7.69 -15.00
N ASN A 514 -3.41 7.94 -16.13
CA ASN A 514 -3.35 7.03 -17.31
C ASN A 514 -2.21 6.01 -17.12
N THR A 515 -2.21 4.83 -17.77
CA THR A 515 -0.99 3.97 -17.70
C THR A 515 0.12 4.64 -18.52
N ARG A 516 1.16 3.86 -18.80
CA ARG A 516 2.01 4.03 -19.95
C ARG A 516 1.88 2.82 -20.86
N GLU A 517 1.73 3.09 -22.17
CA GLU A 517 1.69 2.21 -23.34
C GLU A 517 2.61 0.97 -23.30
N MET A 518 2.18 -0.16 -23.91
CA MET A 518 3.03 -1.33 -24.19
C MET A 518 3.77 -1.07 -25.49
N ASP A 519 5.06 -1.38 -25.50
CA ASP A 519 5.78 -1.68 -26.74
C ASP A 519 5.86 -3.20 -26.90
N THR A 520 5.66 -3.71 -28.11
CA THR A 520 5.39 -5.15 -28.35
C THR A 520 6.64 -6.02 -28.50
N ASP A 521 7.84 -5.42 -28.62
CA ASP A 521 9.10 -6.15 -28.83
C ASP A 521 9.63 -6.92 -27.59
N MET A 522 8.87 -6.98 -26.49
CA MET A 522 9.29 -7.66 -25.25
C MET A 522 9.03 -9.19 -25.22
N GLU A 523 8.38 -9.78 -26.22
CA GLU A 523 7.97 -11.21 -26.19
C GLU A 523 9.10 -12.25 -26.40
N ARG A 524 10.38 -11.84 -26.44
CA ARG A 524 11.50 -12.75 -26.81
C ARG A 524 12.37 -13.32 -25.68
N LEU A 525 12.21 -12.93 -24.42
CA LEU A 525 12.96 -13.52 -23.29
C LEU A 525 12.18 -13.58 -21.95
N GLY A 526 11.83 -14.80 -21.54
CA GLY A 526 12.14 -15.30 -20.18
C GLY A 526 11.32 -14.83 -18.97
N ASP A 527 10.05 -15.23 -18.88
CA ASP A 527 9.51 -16.24 -17.94
C ASP A 527 9.89 -16.31 -16.41
N VAL A 528 8.94 -16.82 -15.60
CA VAL A 528 8.95 -17.44 -14.24
C VAL A 528 9.48 -16.82 -12.90
N ASN A 529 8.54 -16.76 -11.96
CA ASN A 529 8.36 -17.30 -10.57
C ASN A 529 9.33 -17.30 -9.32
N GLY A 530 9.21 -16.42 -8.28
CA GLY A 530 9.39 -16.79 -6.82
C GLY A 530 9.58 -15.77 -5.64
N TYR A 531 8.54 -15.58 -4.78
CA TYR A 531 8.47 -15.00 -3.39
C TYR A 531 9.01 -15.90 -2.24
N PRO A 532 9.41 -15.34 -1.08
CA PRO A 532 9.54 -16.03 0.22
C PRO A 532 9.00 -15.28 1.47
N GLN A 533 8.79 -15.98 2.58
CA GLN A 533 8.33 -15.39 3.85
C GLN A 533 9.45 -15.42 4.90
N ASN A 534 9.90 -14.26 5.42
CA ASN A 534 10.72 -14.21 6.64
C ASN A 534 10.82 -12.79 7.21
N LEU A 535 10.14 -12.52 8.33
CA LEU A 535 10.37 -11.46 9.35
C LEU A 535 9.37 -11.74 10.48
N ALA A 536 9.81 -11.74 11.73
CA ALA A 536 9.03 -12.20 12.88
C ALA A 536 7.94 -11.23 13.36
N ILE A 537 6.78 -11.79 13.70
CA ILE A 537 5.87 -11.28 14.74
C ILE A 537 5.94 -12.29 15.90
N MET A 538 6.28 -11.84 17.10
CA MET A 538 6.17 -12.66 18.31
C MET A 538 4.75 -12.64 18.87
N ASP A 539 4.28 -13.83 19.24
CA ASP A 539 3.26 -14.14 20.25
C ASP A 539 2.08 -13.16 20.45
N ILE A 540 1.11 -13.26 19.55
CA ILE A 540 -0.30 -13.49 19.94
C ILE A 540 -0.80 -14.71 19.15
N PHE A 541 -1.82 -15.40 19.66
CA PHE A 541 -2.41 -16.64 19.12
C PHE A 541 -1.59 -17.92 19.35
N GLN A 542 -1.43 -18.29 20.64
CA GLN A 542 -1.34 -19.70 21.00
C GLN A 542 -2.65 -20.42 20.63
N GLY A 543 -2.56 -21.73 20.35
CA GLY A 543 -3.53 -22.41 19.52
C GLY A 543 -4.88 -22.75 20.16
N SER A 544 -5.86 -23.02 19.30
CA SER A 544 -7.02 -23.86 19.61
C SER A 544 -7.14 -24.94 18.53
N LYS A 545 -7.17 -26.22 18.94
CA LYS A 545 -7.59 -27.32 18.05
C LYS A 545 -9.12 -27.29 17.96
N MET A 546 -9.66 -26.84 16.84
CA MET A 546 -11.06 -27.08 16.49
C MET A 546 -11.15 -27.53 15.03
N ALA A 547 -11.72 -28.71 14.80
CA ALA A 547 -12.32 -28.99 13.50
C ALA A 547 -13.41 -27.92 13.28
N PRO A 548 -13.44 -27.20 12.15
CA PRO A 548 -14.17 -25.95 12.07
C PRO A 548 -15.68 -26.22 12.18
N SER A 549 -16.26 -25.83 13.31
CA SER A 549 -17.70 -25.90 13.57
C SER A 549 -18.43 -24.71 12.96
N GLN A 550 -17.75 -23.58 12.81
CA GLN A 550 -18.30 -22.33 12.30
C GLN A 550 -17.90 -22.11 10.83
N LYS A 551 -18.83 -21.55 10.05
CA LYS A 551 -18.60 -21.05 8.70
C LYS A 551 -17.66 -19.84 8.75
N CYS A 552 -16.83 -19.63 7.73
CA CYS A 552 -15.95 -18.46 7.63
C CYS A 552 -16.72 -17.12 7.74
N THR A 553 -16.26 -16.26 8.65
CA THR A 553 -16.76 -14.90 8.87
C THR A 553 -15.63 -13.89 8.95
N VAL A 554 -15.96 -12.61 8.74
CA VAL A 554 -15.11 -11.46 9.05
C VAL A 554 -14.70 -11.50 10.54
N ARG A 555 -13.51 -10.99 10.88
CA ARG A 555 -12.95 -10.91 12.26
C ARG A 555 -12.50 -12.24 12.91
N MET A 556 -12.42 -13.36 12.18
CA MET A 556 -11.83 -14.59 12.72
C MET A 556 -10.30 -14.47 12.82
N SER A 557 -9.73 -14.90 13.95
CA SER A 557 -8.27 -14.98 14.14
C SER A 557 -7.69 -16.16 13.35
N SER A 558 -6.96 -15.86 12.27
CA SER A 558 -6.33 -16.87 11.44
C SER A 558 -5.12 -17.54 12.14
N ALA A 559 -5.11 -18.87 12.22
CA ALA A 559 -3.87 -19.62 12.41
C ALA A 559 -2.92 -19.42 11.21
N PHE A 560 -1.65 -19.78 11.35
CA PHE A 560 -0.72 -19.90 10.21
C PHE A 560 -0.15 -21.33 10.17
N PRO A 561 -0.16 -22.04 9.02
CA PRO A 561 -0.64 -21.57 7.71
C PRO A 561 -2.16 -21.33 7.72
N ILE A 562 -2.65 -20.41 6.89
CA ILE A 562 -4.06 -19.98 6.96
C ILE A 562 -5.03 -20.99 6.31
N GLY A 563 -4.50 -21.95 5.57
CA GLY A 563 -5.24 -23.03 4.91
C GLY A 563 -4.30 -23.98 4.17
N PHE A 564 -4.87 -24.84 3.33
CA PHE A 564 -4.14 -25.73 2.42
C PHE A 564 -4.88 -25.95 1.11
N VAL A 565 -4.13 -26.30 0.07
CA VAL A 565 -4.62 -26.76 -1.22
C VAL A 565 -4.79 -28.28 -1.20
N TRP A 566 -5.89 -28.78 -1.73
CA TRP A 566 -6.18 -30.20 -1.96
C TRP A 566 -7.02 -30.34 -3.22
N LYS A 567 -6.58 -31.14 -4.20
CA LYS A 567 -7.25 -31.29 -5.51
C LYS A 567 -7.59 -29.95 -6.18
N ASP A 568 -6.61 -29.03 -6.21
CA ASP A 568 -6.75 -27.64 -6.68
C ASP A 568 -7.79 -26.76 -5.96
N GLN A 569 -8.31 -27.16 -4.80
CA GLN A 569 -9.24 -26.38 -3.96
C GLN A 569 -8.62 -25.99 -2.62
N TRP A 570 -9.08 -24.90 -2.01
CA TRP A 570 -8.51 -24.38 -0.76
C TRP A 570 -9.44 -24.61 0.43
N HIS A 571 -8.82 -25.07 1.50
CA HIS A 571 -9.46 -25.41 2.75
C HIS A 571 -8.82 -24.58 3.87
N PRO A 572 -9.45 -23.48 4.31
CA PRO A 572 -9.01 -22.74 5.49
C PRO A 572 -9.05 -23.63 6.72
N VAL A 573 -8.01 -23.58 7.55
CA VAL A 573 -7.90 -24.48 8.71
C VAL A 573 -8.77 -24.07 9.89
N PHE A 574 -9.17 -22.79 9.94
CA PHE A 574 -9.84 -22.18 11.08
C PHE A 574 -11.36 -21.97 10.86
N CYS A 575 -11.89 -22.25 9.67
CA CYS A 575 -13.30 -22.02 9.35
C CYS A 575 -13.78 -22.84 8.15
N ARG A 576 -15.10 -23.09 8.05
CA ARG A 576 -15.70 -23.79 6.90
C ARG A 576 -15.99 -22.81 5.77
N THR A 577 -15.29 -22.96 4.64
CA THR A 577 -15.72 -22.45 3.32
C THR A 577 -16.85 -23.32 2.77
N SER A 578 -17.83 -22.77 2.09
CA SER A 578 -18.65 -23.54 1.14
C SER A 578 -17.78 -24.03 -0.02
N SER A 579 -18.03 -25.24 -0.51
CA SER A 579 -17.75 -25.52 -1.92
C SER A 579 -18.56 -24.53 -2.74
N MET A 580 -17.91 -23.83 -3.66
CA MET A 580 -18.55 -22.97 -4.66
C MET A 580 -17.88 -23.26 -5.99
N GLY A 581 -17.88 -24.55 -6.34
CA GLY A 581 -17.24 -25.08 -7.55
C GLY A 581 -18.18 -25.12 -8.75
N THR A 582 -19.48 -24.89 -8.52
CA THR A 582 -20.50 -24.84 -9.57
C THR A 582 -20.98 -23.42 -9.82
N ALA A 583 -21.34 -23.13 -11.07
CA ALA A 583 -21.92 -21.85 -11.47
C ALA A 583 -23.15 -21.47 -10.62
N ASP A 584 -23.98 -22.45 -10.21
CA ASP A 584 -25.18 -22.21 -9.39
C ASP A 584 -24.88 -21.95 -7.90
N GLU A 585 -23.86 -22.57 -7.31
CA GLU A 585 -23.40 -22.22 -5.94
C GLU A 585 -22.86 -20.78 -5.91
N ILE A 586 -22.04 -20.42 -6.91
CA ILE A 586 -21.50 -19.07 -7.07
C ILE A 586 -22.65 -18.07 -7.33
N ASN A 587 -23.57 -18.39 -8.24
CA ASN A 587 -24.79 -17.59 -8.50
C ASN A 587 -25.70 -17.44 -7.27
N THR A 588 -25.72 -18.42 -6.37
CA THR A 588 -26.51 -18.35 -5.13
C THR A 588 -25.80 -17.51 -4.06
N CYS A 589 -24.46 -17.54 -4.02
CA CYS A 589 -23.64 -16.76 -3.09
C CYS A 589 -23.52 -15.30 -3.48
N LEU A 590 -23.14 -15.06 -4.73
CA LEU A 590 -23.17 -13.76 -5.37
C LEU A 590 -24.62 -13.33 -5.64
N GLY A 591 -25.58 -14.24 -5.49
CA GLY A 591 -27.02 -14.01 -5.56
C GLY A 591 -27.41 -12.75 -4.81
N LYS A 592 -27.93 -11.78 -5.56
CA LYS A 592 -28.35 -10.47 -5.08
C LYS A 592 -27.20 -9.57 -4.58
N LYS A 593 -25.97 -10.09 -4.43
CA LYS A 593 -24.76 -9.33 -4.06
C LYS A 593 -24.39 -8.36 -5.14
N ARG A 594 -23.86 -7.24 -4.67
CA ARG A 594 -22.73 -6.63 -5.33
C ARG A 594 -21.42 -7.13 -4.70
N VAL A 595 -20.38 -7.47 -5.47
CA VAL A 595 -19.02 -7.80 -4.98
C VAL A 595 -18.00 -6.89 -5.64
N TYR A 596 -17.06 -6.40 -4.84
CA TYR A 596 -16.08 -5.42 -5.24
C TYR A 596 -14.65 -5.99 -5.09
N PHE A 597 -13.84 -5.96 -6.16
CA PHE A 597 -12.37 -6.06 -6.20
C PHE A 597 -11.66 -4.74 -6.62
N MET A 598 -10.77 -4.13 -5.81
CA MET A 598 -9.92 -3.01 -6.30
C MET A 598 -8.45 -3.35 -6.20
N GLY A 599 -7.80 -3.09 -7.32
CA GLY A 599 -6.57 -2.34 -7.24
C GLY A 599 -5.54 -2.80 -8.23
N ASP A 600 -4.73 -3.79 -7.87
CA ASP A 600 -3.79 -4.39 -8.82
C ASP A 600 -4.48 -5.45 -9.69
N SER A 601 -3.77 -5.90 -10.72
CA SER A 601 -4.29 -6.89 -11.67
C SER A 601 -4.42 -8.30 -11.08
N THR A 602 -3.90 -8.58 -9.89
CA THR A 602 -4.06 -9.88 -9.22
C THR A 602 -5.46 -10.07 -8.64
N VAL A 603 -6.17 -8.98 -8.37
CA VAL A 603 -7.59 -8.99 -7.95
C VAL A 603 -8.54 -8.61 -9.11
N ARG A 604 -7.98 -8.29 -10.29
CA ARG A 604 -8.73 -8.23 -11.57
C ARG A 604 -9.09 -9.63 -12.05
N GLN A 605 -8.08 -10.50 -12.01
CA GLN A 605 -8.15 -11.87 -12.48
C GLN A 605 -9.29 -12.66 -11.80
N TRP A 606 -9.61 -12.33 -10.55
CA TRP A 606 -10.72 -12.89 -9.80
C TRP A 606 -12.08 -12.67 -10.49
N LEU A 607 -12.32 -11.48 -11.05
CA LEU A 607 -13.50 -11.21 -11.84
C LEU A 607 -13.45 -11.89 -13.21
N GLU A 608 -12.32 -11.80 -13.92
CA GLU A 608 -12.16 -12.43 -15.24
C GLU A 608 -12.45 -13.94 -15.17
N HIS A 609 -12.09 -14.57 -14.04
CA HIS A 609 -12.44 -15.94 -13.73
C HIS A 609 -13.95 -16.17 -13.44
N LEU A 610 -14.62 -15.24 -12.74
CA LEU A 610 -16.07 -15.32 -12.47
C LEU A 610 -16.90 -15.16 -13.76
N GLU A 611 -16.47 -14.32 -14.71
CA GLU A 611 -17.08 -14.20 -16.04
C GLU A 611 -16.99 -15.51 -16.83
N ASN A 612 -15.84 -16.19 -16.77
CA ASN A 612 -15.62 -17.48 -17.43
C ASN A 612 -16.38 -18.65 -16.78
N THR A 613 -16.75 -18.54 -15.50
CA THR A 613 -17.31 -19.64 -14.71
C THR A 613 -18.83 -19.54 -14.53
N VAL A 614 -19.39 -18.33 -14.63
CA VAL A 614 -20.81 -18.09 -14.34
C VAL A 614 -21.50 -17.55 -15.59
N ASP A 615 -22.08 -18.46 -16.38
CA ASP A 615 -22.67 -18.16 -17.69
C ASP A 615 -23.74 -17.06 -17.70
N THR A 616 -24.40 -16.82 -16.56
CA THR A 616 -25.44 -15.79 -16.41
C THR A 616 -24.91 -14.46 -15.92
N LEU A 617 -23.69 -14.45 -15.37
CA LEU A 617 -22.94 -13.28 -14.95
C LEU A 617 -22.17 -12.71 -16.15
N LYS A 618 -22.91 -12.27 -17.18
CA LYS A 618 -22.28 -11.96 -18.48
C LYS A 618 -21.22 -10.87 -18.35
N PRO A 619 -20.13 -10.96 -19.15
CA PRO A 619 -19.00 -10.06 -19.08
C PRO A 619 -19.33 -8.69 -19.63
N PHE A 620 -18.54 -7.73 -19.17
CA PHE A 620 -18.82 -6.33 -19.35
C PHE A 620 -17.63 -5.65 -20.11
N ASP A 621 -17.96 -5.03 -21.27
CA ASP A 621 -17.19 -4.08 -22.12
C ASP A 621 -17.72 -2.58 -22.18
N THR A 622 -17.33 -1.54 -21.37
CA THR A 622 -17.81 -0.09 -21.50
C THR A 622 -16.73 0.91 -21.91
N TYR A 623 -17.18 2.05 -22.51
CA TYR A 623 -16.52 3.27 -23.00
C TYR A 623 -15.10 3.47 -22.47
N GLY A 624 -14.21 2.55 -22.83
CA GLY A 624 -13.10 2.22 -21.95
C GLY A 624 -12.25 1.11 -22.53
N THR A 625 -11.03 1.49 -22.89
CA THR A 625 -10.14 0.70 -23.73
C THR A 625 -8.88 0.27 -22.96
N GLY A 626 -8.24 -0.79 -23.46
CA GLY A 626 -7.01 -1.36 -22.89
C GLY A 626 -7.23 -2.29 -21.68
N LYS A 627 -6.25 -3.16 -21.42
CA LYS A 627 -6.33 -4.28 -20.45
C LYS A 627 -6.48 -3.86 -18.99
N LEU A 628 -6.53 -2.57 -18.68
CA LEU A 628 -6.76 -2.08 -17.32
C LEU A 628 -7.85 -0.98 -17.29
N ARG A 629 -8.78 -1.05 -18.24
CA ARG A 629 -10.17 -0.77 -17.94
C ARG A 629 -10.68 -1.67 -16.81
N ASN A 630 -11.34 -1.01 -15.89
CA ASN A 630 -12.50 -1.42 -15.11
C ASN A 630 -13.34 -2.53 -15.80
N LEU A 631 -13.95 -3.44 -15.04
CA LEU A 631 -14.80 -4.55 -15.52
C LEU A 631 -16.00 -4.73 -14.57
N LEU A 632 -17.26 -4.84 -15.05
CA LEU A 632 -18.44 -5.33 -14.25
C LEU A 632 -18.51 -6.84 -14.57
N SER A 633 -19.45 -7.56 -14.00
CA SER A 633 -20.12 -8.73 -14.55
C SER A 633 -21.52 -8.78 -13.91
N ILE A 634 -22.62 -8.83 -14.67
CA ILE A 634 -24.00 -8.79 -14.14
C ILE A 634 -24.76 -10.09 -14.44
N ASP A 635 -25.48 -10.61 -13.45
CA ASP A 635 -26.67 -11.45 -13.66
C ASP A 635 -27.91 -10.63 -13.22
N THR A 636 -28.75 -10.25 -14.18
CA THR A 636 -29.96 -9.44 -13.92
C THR A 636 -31.10 -10.26 -13.31
N ALA A 637 -31.19 -11.56 -13.60
CA ALA A 637 -32.21 -12.45 -13.04
C ALA A 637 -31.96 -12.71 -11.55
N ARG A 638 -30.69 -12.81 -11.15
CA ARG A 638 -30.28 -13.02 -9.76
C ARG A 638 -29.82 -11.74 -9.03
N ASN A 639 -29.88 -10.57 -9.68
CA ASN A 639 -29.39 -9.28 -9.17
C ASN A 639 -27.92 -9.31 -8.71
N ILE A 640 -27.07 -10.07 -9.40
CA ILE A 640 -25.64 -10.22 -9.11
C ILE A 640 -24.87 -9.14 -9.84
N GLN A 641 -23.86 -8.60 -9.17
CA GLN A 641 -23.21 -7.39 -9.61
C GLN A 641 -21.72 -7.39 -9.17
N VAL A 642 -20.78 -7.84 -10.01
CA VAL A 642 -19.36 -8.07 -9.62
C VAL A 642 -18.43 -7.08 -10.33
N GLN A 643 -17.36 -6.55 -9.72
CA GLN A 643 -16.46 -5.63 -10.44
C GLN A 643 -15.00 -5.57 -10.04
N TRP A 644 -14.17 -5.16 -11.00
CA TRP A 644 -12.79 -4.73 -10.81
C TRP A 644 -12.51 -3.30 -11.30
N LYS A 645 -11.60 -2.59 -10.62
CA LYS A 645 -10.94 -1.34 -11.06
C LYS A 645 -9.53 -1.21 -10.47
N LYS A 646 -8.67 -0.53 -11.20
CA LYS A 646 -7.34 -0.05 -10.80
C LYS A 646 -7.33 0.96 -9.64
N HIS A 647 -6.39 0.81 -8.71
CA HIS A 647 -6.24 1.71 -7.56
C HIS A 647 -5.54 3.03 -7.92
N GLY A 648 -5.85 4.12 -7.21
CA GLY A 648 -5.06 5.35 -7.30
C GLY A 648 -3.58 5.18 -6.88
N HIS A 649 -2.78 6.20 -7.22
CA HIS A 649 -1.37 6.04 -7.56
C HIS A 649 -0.36 5.76 -6.45
N PRO A 650 0.79 5.16 -6.80
CA PRO A 650 1.23 4.75 -8.14
C PRO A 650 0.52 3.49 -8.67
N ILE A 651 0.55 3.28 -9.99
CA ILE A 651 0.36 1.98 -10.64
C ILE A 651 1.58 1.73 -11.54
N ILE A 652 2.06 0.49 -11.59
CA ILE A 652 3.02 0.05 -12.60
C ILE A 652 2.46 -1.12 -13.40
N THR A 653 2.50 -0.97 -14.70
CA THR A 653 2.06 -1.96 -15.68
C THR A 653 2.63 -1.53 -17.02
N VAL A 654 2.58 -2.45 -17.98
CA VAL A 654 3.02 -2.21 -19.35
C VAL A 654 1.85 -1.80 -20.26
N HIS A 655 0.58 -2.07 -19.93
CA HIS A 655 -0.59 -1.85 -20.83
C HIS A 655 -1.09 -0.41 -20.96
N GLU A 656 -2.14 -0.15 -21.76
CA GLU A 656 -2.94 1.10 -21.73
C GLU A 656 -4.12 1.08 -20.71
N TYR A 657 -4.33 2.18 -19.95
CA TYR A 657 -5.53 2.55 -19.18
C TYR A 657 -5.68 4.07 -19.11
N THR A 658 -6.87 4.51 -18.73
CA THR A 658 -7.23 5.92 -18.60
C THR A 658 -7.16 6.47 -17.17
N THR A 659 -6.81 7.75 -17.06
CA THR A 659 -6.99 8.66 -15.90
C THR A 659 -8.45 8.78 -15.49
N LYS A 660 -9.36 8.78 -16.48
CA LYS A 660 -10.74 9.28 -16.41
C LYS A 660 -11.55 8.71 -15.24
N ASP A 661 -11.28 7.47 -14.87
CA ASP A 661 -12.04 6.66 -13.92
C ASP A 661 -11.38 6.53 -12.53
N HIS A 662 -10.07 6.76 -12.41
CA HIS A 662 -9.30 6.45 -11.21
C HIS A 662 -9.61 7.38 -10.02
N SER A 663 -9.54 6.82 -8.81
CA SER A 663 -9.32 7.58 -7.56
C SER A 663 -8.60 6.71 -6.52
N TYR A 664 -8.20 7.28 -5.37
CA TYR A 664 -7.43 6.56 -4.35
C TYR A 664 -8.31 5.69 -3.48
N VAL A 665 -7.82 4.48 -3.17
CA VAL A 665 -8.50 3.46 -2.35
C VAL A 665 -9.13 4.01 -1.07
N ALA A 666 -8.49 4.96 -0.38
CA ALA A 666 -9.07 5.63 0.79
C ALA A 666 -10.31 6.49 0.45
N ARG A 667 -10.24 7.37 -0.56
CA ARG A 667 -11.42 8.11 -1.07
C ARG A 667 -12.47 7.17 -1.63
N GLU A 668 -12.04 6.00 -2.08
CA GLU A 668 -12.83 4.87 -2.55
C GLU A 668 -13.25 3.93 -1.39
N ILE A 669 -13.10 4.37 -0.12
CA ILE A 669 -13.67 3.76 1.12
C ILE A 669 -14.23 4.84 2.11
N ASP A 670 -14.05 6.13 1.88
CA ASP A 670 -14.48 7.23 2.77
C ASP A 670 -15.99 7.52 2.99
N ASN A 671 -16.97 7.17 2.12
CA ASN A 671 -18.37 7.65 2.22
C ASN A 671 -19.47 6.94 1.35
N MET A 672 -19.21 5.80 0.72
CA MET A 672 -20.23 4.84 0.25
C MET A 672 -21.13 4.51 1.44
N ALA A 673 -22.40 4.20 1.18
CA ALA A 673 -23.25 3.58 2.18
C ALA A 673 -22.55 2.35 2.78
N GLY A 674 -22.38 1.30 2.00
CA GLY A 674 -22.14 -0.03 2.56
C GLY A 674 -23.42 -0.57 3.22
N ASP A 675 -23.50 -1.88 3.35
CA ASP A 675 -24.68 -2.61 3.79
C ASP A 675 -24.24 -4.06 4.15
N GLY A 676 -25.12 -4.87 4.76
CA GLY A 676 -24.75 -6.21 5.26
C GLY A 676 -24.32 -7.23 4.21
N ASP A 677 -24.52 -6.89 2.95
CA ASP A 677 -24.20 -7.73 1.80
C ASP A 677 -23.12 -7.13 0.92
N THR A 678 -22.48 -6.06 1.42
CA THR A 678 -21.37 -5.38 0.77
C THR A 678 -20.09 -6.16 0.98
N VAL A 679 -19.43 -6.54 -0.13
CA VAL A 679 -18.12 -7.20 -0.13
C VAL A 679 -17.10 -6.31 -0.84
N VAL A 680 -15.97 -6.01 -0.18
CA VAL A 680 -14.99 -4.95 -0.51
C VAL A 680 -13.56 -5.53 -0.43
N VAL A 681 -12.92 -5.88 -1.55
CA VAL A 681 -11.70 -6.74 -1.59
C VAL A 681 -10.45 -6.01 -2.09
N ILE A 682 -9.55 -5.63 -1.18
CA ILE A 682 -8.45 -4.68 -1.42
C ILE A 682 -7.12 -5.37 -1.78
N SER A 683 -6.52 -5.09 -2.95
CA SER A 683 -5.12 -5.47 -3.28
C SER A 683 -4.39 -4.36 -4.02
N LEU A 684 -3.20 -3.96 -3.58
CA LEU A 684 -2.41 -2.92 -4.26
C LEU A 684 -0.91 -3.23 -4.46
N GLY A 685 -0.38 -4.20 -3.72
CA GLY A 685 1.04 -4.15 -3.34
C GLY A 685 2.02 -4.28 -4.51
N GLN A 686 1.67 -5.08 -5.52
CA GLN A 686 2.46 -5.33 -6.74
C GLN A 686 2.94 -4.03 -7.41
N HIS A 687 2.12 -3.00 -7.39
CA HIS A 687 2.40 -1.73 -8.04
C HIS A 687 3.26 -0.75 -7.22
N PHE A 688 3.43 -1.00 -5.91
CA PHE A 688 4.16 -0.13 -4.98
C PHE A 688 5.62 -0.57 -4.77
N ARG A 689 6.03 -1.70 -5.36
CA ARG A 689 7.35 -2.31 -5.13
C ARG A 689 8.55 -1.41 -5.49
N PRO A 690 8.64 -0.79 -6.69
CA PRO A 690 9.79 0.04 -7.05
C PRO A 690 9.83 1.42 -6.39
N PHE A 691 8.89 1.69 -5.47
CA PHE A 691 8.76 2.96 -4.76
C PHE A 691 9.23 2.83 -3.30
N PRO A 692 9.70 3.92 -2.66
CA PRO A 692 10.01 3.92 -1.24
C PRO A 692 8.81 3.45 -0.40
N ILE A 693 9.00 2.39 0.38
CA ILE A 693 7.92 1.69 1.11
C ILE A 693 7.08 2.59 2.04
N LYS A 694 7.64 3.71 2.50
CA LYS A 694 6.94 4.79 3.21
C LYS A 694 5.63 5.21 2.51
N LEU A 695 5.60 5.20 1.17
CA LEU A 695 4.41 5.44 0.37
C LEU A 695 3.33 4.38 0.59
N PHE A 696 3.70 3.09 0.53
CA PHE A 696 2.75 1.99 0.70
C PHE A 696 2.14 2.04 2.09
N ILE A 697 2.97 2.17 3.12
CA ILE A 697 2.55 2.37 4.52
C ILE A 697 1.58 3.57 4.62
N GLN A 698 1.95 4.72 4.06
CA GLN A 698 1.09 5.91 4.07
C GLN A 698 -0.22 5.72 3.29
N ARG A 699 -0.23 4.93 2.20
CA ARG A 699 -1.45 4.58 1.46
C ARG A 699 -2.34 3.67 2.29
N MET A 700 -1.77 2.61 2.88
CA MET A 700 -2.48 1.64 3.72
C MET A 700 -3.06 2.26 4.99
N ILE A 701 -2.35 3.17 5.68
CA ILE A 701 -2.88 3.92 6.83
C ILE A 701 -4.11 4.78 6.44
N ASN A 702 -4.09 5.39 5.25
CA ASN A 702 -5.26 6.15 4.79
C ASN A 702 -6.43 5.24 4.40
N ILE A 703 -6.15 4.03 3.90
CA ILE A 703 -7.16 2.98 3.67
C ILE A 703 -7.73 2.49 5.01
N ARG A 704 -6.88 2.23 6.02
CA ARG A 704 -7.27 1.87 7.40
C ARG A 704 -8.25 2.87 8.01
N GLY A 705 -7.91 4.16 7.94
CA GLY A 705 -8.80 5.23 8.41
C GLY A 705 -10.14 5.28 7.66
N ALA A 706 -10.13 5.04 6.34
CA ALA A 706 -11.36 4.99 5.55
C ALA A 706 -12.22 3.76 5.89
N ILE A 707 -11.61 2.57 6.09
CA ILE A 707 -12.31 1.35 6.52
C ILE A 707 -12.95 1.55 7.90
N LEU A 708 -12.26 2.19 8.84
CA LEU A 708 -12.85 2.58 10.13
C LEU A 708 -14.12 3.42 9.92
N CYS A 709 -14.06 4.48 9.11
CA CYS A 709 -15.23 5.30 8.77
C CYS A 709 -16.36 4.49 8.10
N LEU A 710 -16.04 3.51 7.23
CA LEU A 710 -17.02 2.63 6.59
C LEU A 710 -17.70 1.70 7.60
N LEU A 711 -16.93 1.05 8.47
CA LEU A 711 -17.44 0.10 9.47
C LEU A 711 -18.16 0.80 10.64
N LEU A 712 -17.83 2.06 10.93
CA LEU A 712 -18.59 2.88 11.90
C LEU A 712 -19.97 3.29 11.37
N ARG A 713 -20.12 3.50 10.05
CA ARG A 713 -21.42 3.81 9.43
C ARG A 713 -22.25 2.57 9.14
N SER A 714 -21.60 1.51 8.66
CA SER A 714 -22.25 0.33 8.08
C SER A 714 -21.53 -0.94 8.56
N PRO A 715 -21.70 -1.32 9.84
CA PRO A 715 -20.87 -2.31 10.53
C PRO A 715 -20.94 -3.72 9.96
N ASP A 716 -21.96 -4.04 9.17
CA ASP A 716 -22.13 -5.34 8.52
C ASP A 716 -21.47 -5.43 7.14
N THR A 717 -20.87 -4.34 6.66
CA THR A 717 -20.05 -4.31 5.45
C THR A 717 -18.84 -5.24 5.58
N LYS A 718 -18.73 -6.20 4.66
CA LYS A 718 -17.65 -7.19 4.63
C LYS A 718 -16.46 -6.64 3.85
N VAL A 719 -15.52 -6.03 4.56
CA VAL A 719 -14.23 -5.63 3.99
C VAL A 719 -13.24 -6.77 4.10
N ILE A 720 -12.54 -7.06 3.00
CA ILE A 720 -11.52 -8.09 2.85
C ILE A 720 -10.23 -7.42 2.37
N ILE A 721 -9.12 -7.73 3.02
CA ILE A 721 -7.79 -7.34 2.56
C ILE A 721 -7.19 -8.55 1.84
N LYS A 722 -6.86 -8.41 0.55
CA LYS A 722 -6.15 -9.43 -0.21
C LYS A 722 -4.65 -9.10 -0.18
N ALA A 723 -3.83 -10.06 0.23
CA ALA A 723 -2.38 -9.97 0.11
C ALA A 723 -1.93 -9.98 -1.38
N GLU A 724 -0.67 -9.63 -1.62
CA GLU A 724 -0.06 -9.80 -2.94
C GLU A 724 0.05 -11.28 -3.32
N ASN A 725 -0.11 -11.60 -4.61
CA ASN A 725 0.35 -12.88 -5.16
C ASN A 725 1.88 -12.93 -5.16
N THR A 726 2.45 -14.13 -5.07
CA THR A 726 3.83 -14.40 -5.48
C THR A 726 4.04 -13.98 -6.95
N ARG A 727 5.20 -13.39 -7.31
CA ARG A 727 5.53 -13.02 -8.71
C ARG A 727 6.91 -13.57 -9.10
N GLU A 728 7.52 -13.06 -10.18
CA GLU A 728 8.62 -13.71 -10.87
C GLU A 728 10.01 -13.66 -10.18
N ILE A 729 10.85 -14.69 -10.37
CA ILE A 729 12.26 -14.75 -9.88
C ILE A 729 13.16 -14.01 -10.86
N ASP A 730 13.00 -14.27 -12.15
CA ASP A 730 13.94 -13.84 -13.19
C ASP A 730 13.84 -12.33 -13.52
N ILE A 731 12.98 -11.60 -12.80
CA ILE A 731 12.74 -10.16 -12.95
C ILE A 731 13.82 -9.29 -12.26
N ASP A 732 13.85 -8.00 -12.60
CA ASP A 732 14.62 -6.97 -11.90
C ASP A 732 14.29 -6.93 -10.39
N GLN A 733 15.24 -7.39 -9.57
CA GLN A 733 15.06 -7.48 -8.13
C GLN A 733 15.15 -6.12 -7.41
N GLU A 734 15.91 -5.14 -7.94
CA GLU A 734 16.01 -3.80 -7.34
C GLU A 734 14.65 -3.08 -7.36
N ARG A 735 13.86 -3.29 -8.41
CA ARG A 735 12.55 -2.65 -8.61
C ARG A 735 11.39 -3.55 -8.20
N PHE A 736 11.29 -4.73 -8.80
CA PHE A 736 10.10 -5.60 -8.68
C PHE A 736 10.30 -6.78 -7.75
N GLY A 737 11.55 -7.03 -7.35
CA GLY A 737 11.95 -8.18 -6.54
C GLY A 737 10.99 -8.46 -5.41
N ASP A 738 10.76 -9.76 -5.21
CA ASP A 738 9.71 -10.26 -4.34
C ASP A 738 10.00 -9.94 -2.84
N PHE A 739 11.23 -9.50 -2.54
CA PHE A 739 11.58 -8.78 -1.32
C PHE A 739 10.66 -7.59 -1.00
N HIS A 740 10.39 -6.76 -2.00
CA HIS A 740 9.66 -5.52 -1.80
C HIS A 740 8.23 -5.78 -1.37
N GLY A 741 7.63 -6.86 -1.86
CA GLY A 741 6.29 -7.30 -1.50
C GLY A 741 6.20 -7.92 -0.11
N TYR A 742 7.22 -8.64 0.40
CA TYR A 742 7.14 -9.17 1.78
C TYR A 742 7.12 -8.03 2.82
N ALA A 743 7.96 -7.03 2.60
CA ALA A 743 7.96 -5.81 3.41
C ALA A 743 6.59 -5.10 3.40
N GLN A 744 5.85 -5.20 2.28
CA GLN A 744 4.50 -4.64 2.13
C GLN A 744 3.43 -5.53 2.79
N TYR A 745 3.50 -6.85 2.65
CA TYR A 745 2.64 -7.82 3.33
C TYR A 745 2.70 -7.70 4.86
N LEU A 746 3.89 -7.53 5.44
CA LEU A 746 4.07 -7.28 6.87
C LEU A 746 3.40 -5.98 7.31
N ALA A 747 3.65 -4.88 6.59
CA ALA A 747 3.02 -3.59 6.86
C ALA A 747 1.50 -3.68 6.71
N LEU A 748 1.00 -4.42 5.72
CA LEU A 748 -0.43 -4.67 5.50
C LEU A 748 -1.03 -5.39 6.71
N ARG A 749 -0.40 -6.46 7.20
CA ARG A 749 -0.87 -7.19 8.39
C ARG A 749 -0.83 -6.31 9.65
N ASP A 750 0.25 -5.57 9.91
CA ASP A 750 0.35 -4.71 11.10
C ASP A 750 -0.62 -3.50 11.07
N ILE A 751 -0.92 -2.95 9.89
CA ILE A 751 -1.86 -1.83 9.73
C ILE A 751 -3.32 -2.28 9.91
N PHE A 752 -3.70 -3.46 9.41
CA PHE A 752 -5.09 -3.91 9.44
C PHE A 752 -5.43 -4.88 10.60
N ARG A 753 -4.46 -5.22 11.46
CA ARG A 753 -4.55 -6.23 12.55
C ARG A 753 -5.71 -6.06 13.53
N ASP A 754 -6.20 -4.84 13.72
CA ASP A 754 -7.20 -4.48 14.74
C ASP A 754 -8.58 -4.14 14.15
N LEU A 755 -8.75 -4.20 12.83
CA LEU A 755 -10.02 -3.91 12.17
C LEU A 755 -10.90 -5.16 12.02
N LYS A 756 -12.22 -4.96 11.99
CA LYS A 756 -13.23 -5.98 11.61
C LYS A 756 -13.19 -6.20 10.09
N VAL A 757 -12.09 -6.78 9.59
CA VAL A 757 -11.90 -7.18 8.19
C VAL A 757 -11.71 -8.70 8.07
N GLY A 758 -11.94 -9.24 6.88
CA GLY A 758 -11.38 -10.51 6.44
C GLY A 758 -9.99 -10.30 5.85
N PHE A 759 -9.18 -11.34 5.78
CA PHE A 759 -7.87 -11.29 5.15
C PHE A 759 -7.71 -12.52 4.25
N VAL A 760 -7.63 -12.33 2.92
CA VAL A 760 -7.26 -13.38 1.99
C VAL A 760 -5.75 -13.30 1.83
N ASP A 761 -5.06 -14.24 2.48
CA ASP A 761 -3.61 -14.35 2.40
C ASP A 761 -3.21 -15.03 1.07
N ALA A 762 -3.46 -14.31 -0.03
CA ALA A 762 -3.16 -14.76 -1.39
C ALA A 762 -1.69 -15.14 -1.57
N TRP A 763 -0.81 -14.62 -0.72
CA TRP A 763 0.57 -15.06 -0.59
C TRP A 763 0.65 -16.52 -0.14
N ASP A 764 0.10 -16.82 1.04
CA ASP A 764 0.16 -18.14 1.67
C ASP A 764 -0.45 -19.20 0.73
N MET A 765 -1.53 -18.81 0.05
CA MET A 765 -2.19 -19.60 -0.99
C MET A 765 -1.28 -19.81 -2.21
N THR A 766 -0.71 -18.76 -2.81
CA THR A 766 0.16 -18.92 -3.99
C THR A 766 1.48 -19.65 -3.67
N VAL A 767 2.01 -19.54 -2.45
CA VAL A 767 3.11 -20.39 -1.94
C VAL A 767 2.67 -21.85 -1.81
N ALA A 768 1.50 -22.13 -1.25
CA ALA A 768 0.95 -23.48 -1.14
C ALA A 768 0.76 -24.14 -2.51
N TYR A 769 0.15 -23.44 -3.47
CA TYR A 769 0.06 -23.87 -4.88
C TYR A 769 1.43 -24.09 -5.54
N GLY A 770 2.47 -23.37 -5.11
CA GLY A 770 3.80 -23.43 -5.71
C GLY A 770 3.93 -22.66 -7.01
N THR A 771 2.88 -21.94 -7.42
CA THR A 771 2.98 -20.92 -8.47
C THR A 771 3.85 -19.76 -8.01
N SER A 772 4.44 -19.05 -8.96
CA SER A 772 4.75 -17.64 -8.75
C SER A 772 4.64 -16.76 -9.98
N SER A 773 3.69 -17.08 -10.87
CA SER A 773 3.26 -16.04 -11.81
C SER A 773 2.42 -15.03 -11.04
N VAL A 774 2.65 -13.73 -11.27
CA VAL A 774 1.81 -12.68 -10.69
C VAL A 774 0.33 -12.86 -11.06
N HIS A 775 0.05 -13.49 -12.20
CA HIS A 775 -1.27 -13.93 -12.66
C HIS A 775 -1.31 -15.48 -12.72
N PRO A 776 -1.48 -16.16 -11.58
CA PRO A 776 -1.48 -17.62 -11.53
C PRO A 776 -2.66 -18.22 -12.30
N ALA A 777 -2.53 -19.45 -12.81
CA ALA A 777 -3.55 -20.09 -13.63
C ALA A 777 -4.91 -20.26 -12.90
N ASP A 778 -6.00 -20.29 -13.66
CA ASP A 778 -7.38 -20.17 -13.18
C ASP A 778 -7.76 -21.06 -11.99
N HIS A 779 -7.25 -22.29 -11.88
CA HIS A 779 -7.52 -23.17 -10.73
C HIS A 779 -7.06 -22.57 -9.37
N VAL A 780 -6.04 -21.71 -9.39
CA VAL A 780 -5.61 -20.90 -8.24
C VAL A 780 -6.57 -19.73 -8.01
N VAL A 781 -7.17 -19.18 -9.07
CA VAL A 781 -8.03 -17.99 -9.08
C VAL A 781 -9.47 -18.30 -8.65
N VAL A 782 -10.04 -19.44 -9.10
CA VAL A 782 -11.27 -20.07 -8.56
C VAL A 782 -11.27 -19.98 -7.05
N THR A 783 -10.10 -20.34 -6.51
CA THR A 783 -9.92 -20.73 -5.13
C THR A 783 -9.48 -19.57 -4.24
N LEU A 784 -9.00 -18.48 -4.85
CA LEU A 784 -8.70 -17.21 -4.18
C LEU A 784 -9.95 -16.35 -3.94
N ASN A 785 -11.01 -16.53 -4.74
CA ASN A 785 -12.22 -15.70 -4.83
C ASN A 785 -13.11 -15.65 -3.55
#